data_AF-A0A509ECB8-F1
#
_entry.id   AF-A0A509ECB8-F1
#
_cell.length_a   1.000
_cell.length_b   1.000
_cell.length_c   1.000
_cell.angle_alpha   90.00
_cell.angle_beta   90.00
_cell.angle_gamma   90.00
#
_symmetry.space_group_name_H-M   'P 1'
#
loop_
_entity.id
_entity.type
_entity.pdbx_description
1 polymer ?
#
loop_
_entity_poly.entity_id
_entity_poly.type
_entity_poly.pdbx_seq_one_letter_code
_entity_poly.pdbx_strand_id
1 'polypeptide(L)'
;MTTMEPARGSIRRAGRTGALGSAVAAALLGLVVLTGAQAGPGPSGPADCVLNGRSVPHGGTVTAYPAPVVGVDAVCIPERRSCANGRLTGTAAFDACFARQRFISAAYRPPASKQGVHDFRHDDPAQIQDARYATFRRMGLGYKEYNLFWRGLEIEAVPSSATPIACPAGSFMVPASEAERATWGFHRFRCLSEAQVALFDGQLARDAASGMQSGAVLWAAPERYRDPACLGSPFGGVTLKDGCVPRDDAMDDFEDYVAFVANRYSGRGGHGKISHVIVWNEAASAVFFDYSPAVATRGRPGPEDEARWLAKYADLVARAHAAVQRNSAGVMLYASTDLHWEQPRIGAADPAHIGSRRLIDGLWQHLGARVSWSVAVHPYGNLDRAPAPGTYTFLNLDLVIDHQMAKLRALGLPTTSLDHPQAYLIASEQGWPQSIGITRQARFLCQAHALALQTPMLLAQAHNYFQSVEPQESAGGRSNQGAFYGLIPYAAPIDLSTVAQYPTGAAYLATAPTEWGRSSAHACCRLAGVGCRIPDGTAPVYRSHRGGTVLYARDLAEGPRAGMAFDGTAFTIFTARGDDRVPLYRCRTEAPDRFLSRDASCEGQAADGGLIGYVSASARPGLVPLRRGADIATGRHRISLPADLGGADANGQITLGYVPAPDF
;
A
#
# COMPACT_ATOMS: atom_id res chain seq x y z
N MET A 1 -17.36 -52.31 -15.54
CA MET A 1 -18.37 -52.95 -14.68
C MET A 1 -18.89 -51.90 -13.71
N THR A 2 -20.23 -51.73 -13.68
CA THR A 2 -21.08 -51.22 -12.57
C THR A 2 -20.77 -49.82 -12.01
N THR A 3 -21.48 -48.74 -12.40
CA THR A 3 -22.82 -48.27 -11.96
C THR A 3 -22.94 -47.89 -10.47
N MET A 4 -23.23 -46.62 -10.17
CA MET A 4 -24.36 -46.25 -9.29
C MET A 4 -24.70 -44.75 -9.32
N GLU A 5 -26.01 -44.50 -9.32
CA GLU A 5 -26.78 -43.25 -9.41
C GLU A 5 -26.73 -42.32 -8.18
N PRO A 6 -27.25 -41.07 -8.30
CA PRO A 6 -27.39 -40.10 -7.22
C PRO A 6 -28.77 -40.15 -6.55
N ALA A 7 -28.83 -39.96 -5.22
CA ALA A 7 -30.09 -39.82 -4.49
C ALA A 7 -30.43 -38.36 -4.20
N ARG A 8 -31.56 -37.90 -4.76
CA ARG A 8 -32.33 -36.71 -4.35
C ARG A 8 -33.11 -37.03 -3.07
N GLY A 9 -33.25 -36.03 -2.20
CA GLY A 9 -34.26 -36.01 -1.13
C GLY A 9 -34.71 -34.57 -0.87
N SER A 10 -35.94 -34.25 -1.27
CA SER A 10 -36.65 -33.01 -0.91
C SER A 10 -37.69 -33.29 0.19
N ILE A 11 -38.47 -32.26 0.56
CA ILE A 11 -39.67 -32.25 1.44
C ILE A 11 -39.29 -31.85 2.89
N ARG A 12 -39.80 -30.80 3.57
CA ARG A 12 -41.09 -30.08 3.49
C ARG A 12 -40.99 -28.67 4.10
N ARG A 13 -41.70 -27.71 3.51
CA ARG A 13 -42.14 -26.44 4.12
C ARG A 13 -43.26 -26.71 5.13
N ALA A 14 -43.30 -25.93 6.21
CA ALA A 14 -44.52 -25.48 6.86
C ALA A 14 -44.31 -24.03 7.32
N GLY A 15 -45.13 -23.11 6.81
CA GLY A 15 -45.20 -21.73 7.26
C GLY A 15 -46.41 -21.47 8.13
N ARG A 16 -46.41 -20.32 8.82
CA ARG A 16 -47.54 -19.45 9.24
C ARG A 16 -46.98 -18.44 10.27
N THR A 17 -46.85 -17.15 9.96
CA THR A 17 -47.84 -16.03 9.99
C THR A 17 -48.33 -15.60 11.39
N GLY A 18 -48.28 -14.28 11.64
CA GLY A 18 -48.99 -13.54 12.71
C GLY A 18 -48.04 -13.05 13.81
N ALA A 19 -47.59 -11.79 13.89
CA ALA A 19 -48.25 -10.48 13.95
C ALA A 19 -48.96 -10.17 15.30
N LEU A 20 -48.56 -9.01 15.85
CA LEU A 20 -49.29 -8.09 16.74
C LEU A 20 -49.48 -8.45 18.23
N GLY A 21 -49.28 -7.43 19.07
CA GLY A 21 -50.22 -7.18 20.16
C GLY A 21 -49.61 -6.95 21.54
N SER A 22 -49.51 -5.68 21.92
CA SER A 22 -49.19 -5.16 23.23
C SER A 22 -50.16 -5.57 24.34
N ALA A 23 -49.68 -5.36 25.58
CA ALA A 23 -50.36 -4.67 26.68
C ALA A 23 -51.12 -5.50 27.76
N VAL A 24 -50.80 -5.13 29.03
CA VAL A 24 -51.73 -4.93 30.18
C VAL A 24 -52.34 -6.21 30.78
N ALA A 25 -52.52 -6.42 32.09
CA ALA A 25 -52.10 -5.83 33.35
C ALA A 25 -52.61 -6.79 34.45
N ALA A 26 -51.92 -6.82 35.60
CA ALA A 26 -52.46 -6.70 36.97
C ALA A 26 -53.69 -7.58 37.39
N ALA A 27 -53.85 -8.09 38.61
CA ALA A 27 -53.45 -7.54 39.90
C ALA A 27 -53.98 -8.44 41.06
N LEU A 28 -53.46 -8.20 42.28
CA LEU A 28 -54.13 -8.25 43.61
C LEU A 28 -54.28 -9.64 44.29
N LEU A 29 -54.22 -9.78 45.62
CA LEU A 29 -54.22 -8.85 46.77
C LEU A 29 -53.83 -9.63 48.05
N GLY A 30 -53.16 -8.98 49.01
CA GLY A 30 -53.02 -9.51 50.36
C GLY A 30 -52.30 -8.57 51.36
N LEU A 31 -52.88 -7.38 51.57
CA LEU A 31 -52.95 -6.54 52.79
C LEU A 31 -51.70 -6.33 53.70
N VAL A 32 -51.17 -5.10 53.84
CA VAL A 32 -51.51 -4.03 54.85
C VAL A 32 -50.77 -4.26 56.20
N VAL A 33 -50.06 -3.34 56.85
CA VAL A 33 -49.85 -1.87 56.76
C VAL A 33 -48.59 -1.56 57.59
N LEU A 34 -47.88 -0.47 57.29
CA LEU A 34 -47.34 0.48 58.30
C LEU A 34 -46.83 1.76 57.60
N THR A 35 -47.57 2.83 57.85
CA THR A 35 -47.19 4.26 57.98
C THR A 35 -45.99 4.79 57.18
N GLY A 36 -46.27 5.74 56.28
CA GLY A 36 -45.29 6.44 55.48
C GLY A 36 -44.42 7.45 56.24
N ALA A 37 -43.21 7.64 55.72
CA ALA A 37 -42.41 8.84 55.86
C ALA A 37 -41.92 9.25 54.44
N GLN A 38 -42.13 10.51 54.07
CA GLN A 38 -41.58 11.08 52.84
C GLN A 38 -40.05 11.14 52.95
N ALA A 39 -39.35 10.47 52.04
CA ALA A 39 -37.90 10.63 51.89
C ALA A 39 -37.62 11.88 51.03
N GLY A 40 -36.90 12.84 51.62
CA GLY A 40 -36.30 13.97 50.89
C GLY A 40 -35.24 13.50 49.87
N PRO A 41 -34.66 14.44 49.10
CA PRO A 41 -33.68 14.08 48.07
C PRO A 41 -32.49 13.39 48.74
N GLY A 42 -32.28 12.11 48.39
CA GLY A 42 -31.11 11.36 48.84
C GLY A 42 -29.83 12.05 48.38
N PRO A 43 -28.72 11.93 49.13
CA PRO A 43 -27.47 12.56 48.78
C PRO A 43 -27.07 12.14 47.36
N SER A 44 -26.87 13.12 46.48
CA SER A 44 -26.32 12.88 45.14
C SER A 44 -25.01 12.14 45.31
N GLY A 45 -24.92 10.93 44.74
CA GLY A 45 -23.67 10.16 44.72
C GLY A 45 -22.53 11.01 44.16
N PRO A 46 -21.28 10.72 44.55
CA PRO A 46 -20.14 11.52 44.14
C PRO A 46 -19.99 11.52 42.62
N ALA A 47 -19.83 12.71 42.04
CA ALA A 47 -19.84 12.90 40.58
C ALA A 47 -18.52 12.45 39.92
N ASP A 48 -18.64 11.88 38.72
CA ASP A 48 -17.51 11.57 37.84
C ASP A 48 -16.94 12.85 37.22
N CYS A 49 -15.66 12.82 36.88
CA CYS A 49 -14.97 13.91 36.21
C CYS A 49 -14.91 13.68 34.71
N VAL A 50 -14.70 14.74 33.92
CA VAL A 50 -14.51 14.64 32.48
C VAL A 50 -13.15 15.23 32.07
N LEU A 51 -12.36 14.46 31.30
CA LEU A 51 -11.16 14.93 30.60
C LEU A 51 -11.33 14.64 29.11
N ASN A 52 -11.33 15.67 28.26
CA ASN A 52 -11.49 15.52 26.80
C ASN A 52 -12.66 14.61 26.37
N GLY A 53 -13.80 14.69 27.07
CA GLY A 53 -15.00 13.91 26.78
C GLY A 53 -15.00 12.47 27.32
N ARG A 54 -13.94 12.03 28.00
CA ARG A 54 -13.90 10.75 28.73
C ARG A 54 -14.27 10.93 30.20
N SER A 55 -15.18 10.08 30.68
CA SER A 55 -15.54 10.01 32.10
C SER A 55 -14.45 9.33 32.92
N VAL A 56 -14.08 9.94 34.05
CA VAL A 56 -13.18 9.40 35.07
C VAL A 56 -14.00 9.24 36.35
N PRO A 57 -14.25 8.00 36.81
CA PRO A 57 -15.07 7.76 37.99
C PRO A 57 -14.58 8.52 39.23
N HIS A 58 -15.49 8.90 40.13
CA HIS A 58 -15.08 9.43 41.44
C HIS A 58 -14.09 8.49 42.15
N GLY A 59 -12.99 9.04 42.67
CA GLY A 59 -11.89 8.27 43.27
C GLY A 59 -10.93 7.64 42.24
N GLY A 60 -11.27 7.68 40.95
CA GLY A 60 -10.42 7.24 39.86
C GLY A 60 -9.26 8.21 39.60
N THR A 61 -8.22 7.71 38.92
CA THR A 61 -7.07 8.53 38.49
C THR A 61 -6.88 8.46 36.98
N VAL A 62 -6.47 9.57 36.38
CA VAL A 62 -6.15 9.70 34.96
C VAL A 62 -4.79 10.39 34.80
N THR A 63 -4.03 10.01 33.79
CA THR A 63 -2.82 10.73 33.40
C THR A 63 -3.20 11.84 32.44
N ALA A 64 -2.72 13.05 32.69
CA ALA A 64 -2.91 14.21 31.81
C ALA A 64 -1.58 14.94 31.58
N TYR A 65 -1.54 15.82 30.59
CA TYR A 65 -0.37 16.59 30.20
C TYR A 65 -0.64 18.11 30.20
N PRO A 66 0.35 18.95 30.59
CA PRO A 66 0.21 20.41 30.59
C PRO A 66 0.06 21.04 29.20
N ALA A 67 0.66 20.40 28.18
CA ALA A 67 0.62 20.86 26.80
C ALA A 67 0.38 19.66 25.87
N PRO A 68 -0.33 19.86 24.74
CA PRO A 68 -0.52 18.80 23.76
C PRO A 68 0.73 18.62 22.90
N VAL A 69 1.63 19.61 22.80
CA VAL A 69 2.88 19.55 22.03
C VAL A 69 4.04 20.19 22.79
N VAL A 70 5.19 19.52 22.87
CA VAL A 70 6.48 20.00 23.43
C VAL A 70 7.56 20.11 22.34
N GLY A 71 8.68 20.77 22.63
CA GLY A 71 9.78 21.00 21.68
C GLY A 71 10.46 19.71 21.16
N VAL A 72 11.34 19.86 20.17
CA VAL A 72 12.18 18.75 19.67
C VAL A 72 13.09 18.29 20.82
N ASP A 73 13.17 16.97 21.02
CA ASP A 73 13.92 16.33 22.13
C ASP A 73 13.37 16.64 23.55
N ALA A 74 12.23 17.32 23.69
CA ALA A 74 11.57 17.53 24.97
C ALA A 74 10.68 16.34 25.37
N VAL A 75 10.67 16.00 26.66
CA VAL A 75 9.86 14.91 27.20
C VAL A 75 8.49 15.43 27.64
N CYS A 76 7.42 14.74 27.26
CA CYS A 76 6.10 14.98 27.82
C CYS A 76 6.10 14.60 29.31
N ILE A 77 6.01 15.59 30.18
CA ILE A 77 5.97 15.37 31.64
C ILE A 77 4.51 15.08 32.03
N PRO A 78 4.19 13.83 32.44
CA PRO A 78 2.82 13.49 32.83
C PRO A 78 2.48 14.03 34.21
N GLU A 79 1.22 14.43 34.39
CA GLU A 79 0.62 14.77 35.67
C GLU A 79 -0.49 13.75 36.00
N ARG A 80 -0.39 13.09 37.16
CA ARG A 80 -1.44 12.17 37.63
C ARG A 80 -2.56 12.98 38.29
N ARG A 81 -3.75 12.97 37.69
CA ARG A 81 -4.94 13.65 38.18
C ARG A 81 -5.88 12.65 38.86
N SER A 82 -6.44 13.01 40.00
CA SER A 82 -7.45 12.21 40.72
C SER A 82 -8.81 12.91 40.64
N CYS A 83 -9.87 12.14 40.47
CA CYS A 83 -11.22 12.69 40.42
C CYS A 83 -11.83 12.78 41.83
N ALA A 84 -12.17 14.01 42.25
CA ALA A 84 -12.89 14.27 43.49
C ALA A 84 -14.17 15.06 43.19
N ASN A 85 -15.33 14.41 43.32
CA ASN A 85 -16.67 14.97 43.11
C ASN A 85 -16.79 15.89 41.89
N GLY A 86 -16.54 15.34 40.69
CA GLY A 86 -16.66 16.07 39.42
C GLY A 86 -15.48 16.97 39.06
N ARG A 87 -14.45 17.07 39.91
CA ARG A 87 -13.27 17.90 39.68
C ARG A 87 -11.98 17.08 39.69
N LEU A 88 -11.20 17.17 38.61
CA LEU A 88 -9.86 16.59 38.55
C LEU A 88 -8.85 17.46 39.31
N THR A 89 -8.01 16.86 40.15
CA THR A 89 -6.86 17.53 40.77
C THR A 89 -5.85 17.94 39.72
N GLY A 90 -5.05 18.99 39.96
CA GLY A 90 -3.96 19.35 39.04
C GLY A 90 -4.34 20.30 37.90
N THR A 91 -3.38 20.62 37.02
CA THR A 91 -3.51 21.67 35.99
C THR A 91 -3.46 21.16 34.55
N ALA A 92 -2.89 19.98 34.32
CA ALA A 92 -2.77 19.36 33.02
C ALA A 92 -4.13 19.12 32.33
N ALA A 93 -4.36 19.77 31.19
CA ALA A 93 -5.65 19.78 30.52
C ALA A 93 -5.79 18.76 29.37
N PHE A 94 -4.68 18.17 28.92
CA PHE A 94 -4.66 17.32 27.74
C PHE A 94 -4.53 15.86 28.14
N ASP A 95 -5.30 14.97 27.53
CA ASP A 95 -5.19 13.51 27.72
C ASP A 95 -4.03 12.88 26.92
N ALA A 96 -3.38 13.68 26.06
CA ALA A 96 -2.18 13.32 25.30
C ALA A 96 -1.20 14.49 25.19
N CYS A 97 0.09 14.18 24.96
CA CYS A 97 1.15 15.14 24.66
C CYS A 97 2.12 14.55 23.63
N PHE A 98 2.67 15.40 22.76
CA PHE A 98 3.55 15.01 21.65
C PHE A 98 4.82 15.86 21.60
N ALA A 99 6.02 15.29 21.39
CA ALA A 99 7.22 16.06 21.10
C ALA A 99 7.30 16.43 19.61
N ARG A 100 7.88 17.59 19.25
CA ARG A 100 8.22 17.91 17.85
C ARG A 100 9.35 16.98 17.36
N GLN A 101 9.32 16.58 16.09
CA GLN A 101 10.22 15.56 15.56
C GLN A 101 11.49 16.14 14.92
N ARG A 102 12.57 15.34 14.86
CA ARG A 102 13.55 15.43 13.78
C ARG A 102 12.90 14.83 12.53
N PHE A 103 12.28 15.68 11.72
CA PHE A 103 11.56 15.25 10.54
C PHE A 103 12.51 14.57 9.53
N ILE A 104 12.02 13.51 8.88
CA ILE A 104 12.70 12.83 7.75
C ILE A 104 13.06 13.84 6.63
N SER A 105 12.31 14.94 6.54
CA SER A 105 12.25 15.90 5.42
C SER A 105 13.55 16.63 5.08
N ALA A 106 14.45 16.90 6.03
CA ALA A 106 15.66 17.66 5.72
C ALA A 106 16.66 16.88 4.84
N ALA A 107 16.65 15.55 4.93
CA ALA A 107 17.65 14.69 4.28
C ALA A 107 17.05 13.68 3.29
N TYR A 108 15.76 13.37 3.39
CA TYR A 108 15.11 12.44 2.47
C TYR A 108 14.83 13.08 1.13
N ARG A 109 15.00 12.30 0.06
CA ARG A 109 14.58 12.68 -1.29
C ARG A 109 13.76 11.52 -1.88
N PRO A 110 12.61 11.78 -2.49
CA PRO A 110 11.91 10.75 -3.25
C PRO A 110 12.78 10.17 -4.38
N PRO A 111 12.55 8.91 -4.80
CA PRO A 111 13.18 8.32 -5.97
C PRO A 111 13.02 9.20 -7.21
N ALA A 112 14.07 9.27 -8.05
CA ALA A 112 14.05 10.05 -9.29
C ALA A 112 13.02 9.55 -10.32
N SER A 113 12.62 8.29 -10.18
CA SER A 113 11.55 7.63 -10.93
C SER A 113 10.79 6.73 -9.98
N LYS A 114 9.47 6.64 -10.14
CA LYS A 114 8.63 5.75 -9.33
C LYS A 114 8.83 4.27 -9.70
N GLN A 115 9.39 3.99 -10.88
CA GLN A 115 9.55 2.62 -11.35
C GLN A 115 10.73 1.94 -10.64
N GLY A 116 10.50 0.73 -10.13
CA GLY A 116 11.52 -0.08 -9.50
C GLY A 116 11.27 -1.57 -9.56
N VAL A 117 12.26 -2.35 -9.12
CA VAL A 117 12.27 -3.81 -9.24
C VAL A 117 12.57 -4.47 -7.90
N HIS A 118 12.00 -5.64 -7.66
CA HIS A 118 12.51 -6.59 -6.67
C HIS A 118 13.19 -7.73 -7.44
N ASP A 119 14.53 -7.72 -7.46
CA ASP A 119 15.33 -8.64 -8.26
C ASP A 119 16.07 -9.65 -7.39
N PHE A 120 15.83 -10.94 -7.63
CA PHE A 120 16.42 -12.04 -6.86
C PHE A 120 17.77 -12.51 -7.43
N ARG A 121 18.22 -11.93 -8.54
CA ARG A 121 19.50 -12.23 -9.20
C ARG A 121 20.62 -11.34 -8.66
N HIS A 122 21.03 -11.53 -7.41
CA HIS A 122 22.03 -10.68 -6.75
C HIS A 122 23.42 -11.30 -6.60
N ASP A 123 23.52 -12.63 -6.67
CA ASP A 123 24.76 -13.41 -6.51
C ASP A 123 25.38 -13.87 -7.85
N ASP A 124 24.78 -13.50 -8.99
CA ASP A 124 25.35 -13.77 -10.30
C ASP A 124 26.72 -13.09 -10.50
N PRO A 125 27.60 -13.61 -11.38
CA PRO A 125 28.92 -13.05 -11.65
C PRO A 125 28.90 -11.54 -11.98
N ALA A 126 29.95 -10.82 -11.59
CA ALA A 126 30.05 -9.36 -11.73
C ALA A 126 29.73 -8.85 -13.15
N GLN A 127 30.21 -9.53 -14.19
CA GLN A 127 29.91 -9.18 -15.59
C GLN A 127 28.41 -9.24 -15.93
N ILE A 128 27.68 -10.20 -15.36
CA ILE A 128 26.23 -10.32 -15.53
C ILE A 128 25.55 -9.18 -14.78
N GLN A 129 25.98 -8.91 -13.55
CA GLN A 129 25.47 -7.76 -12.79
C GLN A 129 25.68 -6.45 -13.56
N ASP A 130 26.87 -6.21 -14.13
CA ASP A 130 27.15 -4.99 -14.90
C ASP A 130 26.19 -4.82 -16.10
N ALA A 131 25.93 -5.91 -16.83
CA ALA A 131 24.99 -5.93 -17.95
C ALA A 131 23.53 -5.69 -17.50
N ARG A 132 23.11 -6.32 -16.39
CA ARG A 132 21.79 -6.10 -15.79
C ARG A 132 21.60 -4.64 -15.39
N TYR A 133 22.56 -4.04 -14.71
CA TYR A 133 22.48 -2.64 -14.29
C TYR A 133 22.55 -1.67 -15.48
N ALA A 134 23.23 -2.01 -16.57
CA ALA A 134 23.13 -1.24 -17.82
C ALA A 134 21.70 -1.23 -18.36
N THR A 135 21.01 -2.36 -18.29
CA THR A 135 19.59 -2.46 -18.64
C THR A 135 18.69 -1.70 -17.67
N PHE A 136 18.93 -1.77 -16.36
CA PHE A 136 18.18 -0.98 -15.37
C PHE A 136 18.30 0.52 -15.60
N ARG A 137 19.49 1.02 -15.97
CA ARG A 137 19.66 2.43 -16.36
C ARG A 137 18.85 2.80 -17.59
N ARG A 138 18.80 1.92 -18.60
CA ARG A 138 17.95 2.11 -19.80
C ARG A 138 16.46 2.10 -19.47
N MET A 139 16.04 1.31 -18.48
CA MET A 139 14.66 1.29 -17.98
C MET A 139 14.34 2.51 -17.10
N GLY A 140 15.32 3.34 -16.75
CA GLY A 140 15.12 4.54 -15.93
C GLY A 140 14.59 4.24 -14.53
N LEU A 141 15.07 3.15 -13.92
CA LEU A 141 14.65 2.75 -12.59
C LEU A 141 15.15 3.76 -11.55
N GLY A 142 14.27 4.11 -10.62
CA GLY A 142 14.61 4.98 -9.49
C GLY A 142 14.67 4.22 -8.17
N TYR A 143 14.18 2.98 -8.13
CA TYR A 143 14.02 2.19 -6.91
C TYR A 143 14.39 0.72 -7.15
N LYS A 144 15.04 0.10 -6.17
CA LYS A 144 15.25 -1.35 -6.16
C LYS A 144 15.05 -1.90 -4.74
N GLU A 145 14.28 -2.95 -4.63
CA GLU A 145 13.91 -3.56 -3.36
C GLU A 145 14.61 -4.90 -3.16
N TYR A 146 14.94 -5.19 -1.90
CA TYR A 146 15.55 -6.44 -1.46
C TYR A 146 14.83 -7.04 -0.27
N ASN A 147 14.67 -8.35 -0.32
CA ASN A 147 14.47 -9.19 0.85
C ASN A 147 15.77 -9.35 1.62
N LEU A 148 16.01 -8.48 2.60
CA LEU A 148 17.23 -8.48 3.42
C LEU A 148 16.94 -9.24 4.71
N PHE A 149 16.83 -10.56 4.63
CA PHE A 149 16.35 -11.37 5.75
C PHE A 149 17.34 -11.41 6.93
N TRP A 150 16.84 -11.26 8.15
CA TRP A 150 17.67 -11.25 9.36
C TRP A 150 18.39 -12.60 9.54
N ARG A 151 17.68 -13.73 9.36
CA ARG A 151 18.26 -15.09 9.36
C ARG A 151 19.37 -15.31 8.33
N GLY A 152 19.43 -14.49 7.28
CA GLY A 152 20.47 -14.57 6.27
C GLY A 152 21.77 -13.90 6.72
N LEU A 153 21.68 -12.89 7.60
CA LEU A 153 22.84 -12.10 8.03
C LEU A 153 23.48 -12.62 9.31
N GLU A 154 22.69 -13.03 10.29
CA GLU A 154 23.20 -13.44 11.61
C GLU A 154 23.54 -14.93 11.66
N ILE A 155 24.67 -15.26 12.29
CA ILE A 155 25.12 -16.65 12.43
C ILE A 155 24.32 -17.36 13.53
N GLU A 156 23.42 -18.25 13.11
CA GLU A 156 22.53 -19.02 13.98
C GLU A 156 23.24 -19.75 15.14
N ALA A 157 24.43 -20.31 14.86
CA ALA A 157 25.17 -21.15 15.80
C ALA A 157 25.78 -20.38 16.99
N VAL A 158 25.85 -19.05 16.93
CA VAL A 158 26.50 -18.23 17.96
C VAL A 158 25.48 -17.31 18.64
N PRO A 159 25.20 -17.51 19.93
CA PRO A 159 24.33 -16.61 20.68
C PRO A 159 24.84 -15.18 20.74
N SER A 160 23.93 -14.20 20.67
CA SER A 160 24.24 -12.83 21.04
C SER A 160 24.62 -12.75 22.52
N SER A 161 25.48 -11.80 22.88
CA SER A 161 26.12 -11.70 24.20
C SER A 161 26.23 -10.26 24.69
N ALA A 162 26.14 -10.06 26.01
CA ALA A 162 26.39 -8.74 26.62
C ALA A 162 27.88 -8.35 26.61
N THR A 163 28.78 -9.31 26.44
CA THR A 163 30.23 -9.09 26.33
C THR A 163 30.75 -9.53 24.96
N PRO A 164 31.92 -9.03 24.51
CA PRO A 164 32.52 -9.45 23.25
C PRO A 164 32.61 -10.98 23.09
N ILE A 165 32.44 -11.47 21.86
CA ILE A 165 32.41 -12.88 21.50
C ILE A 165 33.39 -13.20 20.38
N ALA A 166 33.87 -14.44 20.34
CA ALA A 166 34.65 -14.96 19.22
C ALA A 166 33.71 -15.49 18.13
N CYS A 167 33.86 -15.00 16.92
CA CYS A 167 33.07 -15.43 15.77
C CYS A 167 33.77 -16.54 14.98
N PRO A 168 33.02 -17.52 14.43
CA PRO A 168 33.58 -18.56 13.58
C PRO A 168 34.12 -18.00 12.27
N ALA A 169 34.96 -18.77 11.60
CA ALA A 169 35.52 -18.38 10.30
C ALA A 169 34.42 -18.04 9.27
N GLY A 170 34.62 -16.99 8.48
CA GLY A 170 33.62 -16.47 7.54
C GLY A 170 32.54 -15.59 8.20
N SER A 171 32.76 -15.18 9.44
CA SER A 171 31.88 -14.26 10.16
C SER A 171 32.68 -13.30 11.04
N PHE A 172 32.08 -12.16 11.36
CA PHE A 172 32.72 -11.13 12.17
C PHE A 172 31.80 -10.64 13.30
N MET A 173 32.41 -10.17 14.38
CA MET A 173 31.67 -9.63 15.53
C MET A 173 31.16 -8.23 15.21
N VAL A 174 29.88 -8.00 15.51
CA VAL A 174 29.28 -6.67 15.52
C VAL A 174 28.55 -6.47 16.85
N PRO A 175 28.63 -5.26 17.45
CA PRO A 175 29.60 -4.20 17.13
C PRO A 175 31.04 -4.67 17.40
N ALA A 176 32.04 -4.03 16.80
CA ALA A 176 33.44 -4.47 16.93
C ALA A 176 34.04 -4.12 18.31
N SER A 177 33.41 -3.22 19.05
CA SER A 177 33.85 -2.78 20.38
C SER A 177 32.69 -2.29 21.24
N GLU A 178 32.94 -2.13 22.54
CA GLU A 178 32.00 -1.51 23.48
C GLU A 178 31.68 -0.05 23.11
N ALA A 179 32.65 0.68 22.54
CA ALA A 179 32.43 2.04 22.07
C ALA A 179 31.46 2.09 20.88
N GLU A 180 31.61 1.17 19.92
CA GLU A 180 30.65 1.02 18.82
C GLU A 180 29.29 0.59 19.34
N ARG A 181 29.24 -0.35 20.30
CA ARG A 181 28.00 -0.79 20.94
C ARG A 181 27.21 0.39 21.51
N ALA A 182 27.86 1.23 22.31
CA ALA A 182 27.25 2.41 22.88
C ALA A 182 26.85 3.43 21.81
N THR A 183 27.69 3.65 20.80
CA THR A 183 27.46 4.68 19.76
C THR A 183 26.31 4.32 18.82
N TRP A 184 26.23 3.06 18.38
CA TRP A 184 25.19 2.59 17.45
C TRP A 184 23.89 2.22 18.17
N GLY A 185 23.94 2.16 19.51
CA GLY A 185 22.82 1.79 20.36
C GLY A 185 22.49 0.30 20.27
N PHE A 186 23.52 -0.54 20.25
CA PHE A 186 23.37 -1.99 20.31
C PHE A 186 23.21 -2.46 21.76
N HIS A 187 22.36 -3.45 21.95
CA HIS A 187 22.14 -4.14 23.22
C HIS A 187 23.21 -5.22 23.43
N ARG A 188 23.56 -5.98 22.38
CA ARG A 188 24.40 -7.18 22.47
C ARG A 188 25.37 -7.31 21.29
N PHE A 189 26.51 -7.96 21.54
CA PHE A 189 27.44 -8.46 20.53
C PHE A 189 26.89 -9.70 19.85
N ARG A 190 27.12 -9.84 18.54
CA ARG A 190 26.64 -10.95 17.70
C ARG A 190 27.61 -11.20 16.53
N CYS A 191 27.48 -12.36 15.89
CA CYS A 191 28.29 -12.70 14.72
C CYS A 191 27.47 -12.58 13.45
N LEU A 192 27.97 -11.83 12.46
CA LEU A 192 27.35 -11.71 11.14
C LEU A 192 28.19 -12.38 10.05
N SER A 193 27.52 -12.94 9.05
CA SER A 193 28.15 -13.58 7.89
C SER A 193 28.90 -12.56 7.02
N GLU A 194 30.19 -12.80 6.79
CA GLU A 194 31.00 -11.97 5.89
C GLU A 194 30.47 -12.02 4.45
N ALA A 195 30.11 -13.21 3.97
CA ALA A 195 29.66 -13.43 2.60
C ALA A 195 28.33 -12.70 2.31
N GLN A 196 27.36 -12.81 3.22
CA GLN A 196 26.05 -12.17 3.05
C GLN A 196 26.14 -10.65 3.18
N VAL A 197 26.96 -10.15 4.10
CA VAL A 197 27.22 -8.71 4.20
C VAL A 197 27.92 -8.19 2.93
N ALA A 198 28.95 -8.86 2.44
CA ALA A 198 29.67 -8.45 1.22
C ALA A 198 28.78 -8.45 -0.04
N LEU A 199 27.85 -9.41 -0.13
CA LEU A 199 26.85 -9.46 -1.20
C LEU A 199 25.98 -8.19 -1.22
N PHE A 200 25.39 -7.81 -0.08
CA PHE A 200 24.55 -6.62 0.00
C PHE A 200 25.36 -5.33 -0.15
N ASP A 201 26.61 -5.27 0.36
CA ASP A 201 27.49 -4.13 0.11
C ASP A 201 27.69 -3.87 -1.39
N GLY A 202 27.99 -4.93 -2.14
CA GLY A 202 28.19 -4.83 -3.59
C GLY A 202 26.92 -4.39 -4.31
N GLN A 203 25.77 -4.95 -3.92
CA GLN A 203 24.48 -4.63 -4.55
C GLN A 203 24.04 -3.18 -4.26
N LEU A 204 24.06 -2.76 -3.00
CA LEU A 204 23.63 -1.43 -2.59
C LEU A 204 24.58 -0.33 -3.09
N ALA A 205 25.87 -0.63 -3.22
CA ALA A 205 26.82 0.27 -3.89
C ALA A 205 26.52 0.42 -5.39
N ARG A 206 26.13 -0.67 -6.09
CA ARG A 206 25.75 -0.64 -7.51
C ARG A 206 24.46 0.14 -7.75
N ASP A 207 23.49 0.02 -6.86
CA ASP A 207 22.26 0.83 -6.89
C ASP A 207 22.59 2.32 -6.81
N ALA A 208 23.37 2.72 -5.80
CA ALA A 208 23.78 4.09 -5.60
C ALA A 208 24.55 4.63 -6.82
N ALA A 209 25.49 3.84 -7.37
CA ALA A 209 26.23 4.19 -8.58
C ALA A 209 25.35 4.32 -9.83
N SER A 210 24.19 3.67 -9.85
CA SER A 210 23.22 3.74 -10.95
C SER A 210 22.12 4.78 -10.72
N GLY A 211 22.18 5.55 -9.63
CA GLY A 211 21.18 6.57 -9.28
C GLY A 211 19.86 6.01 -8.76
N MET A 212 19.82 4.73 -8.38
CA MET A 212 18.66 4.10 -7.76
C MET A 212 18.71 4.26 -6.25
N GLN A 213 17.54 4.38 -5.62
CA GLN A 213 17.40 4.24 -4.18
C GLN A 213 17.11 2.78 -3.84
N SER A 214 17.75 2.26 -2.80
CA SER A 214 17.50 0.90 -2.34
C SER A 214 16.44 0.87 -1.22
N GLY A 215 15.57 -0.12 -1.29
CA GLY A 215 14.65 -0.52 -0.24
C GLY A 215 14.95 -1.91 0.31
N ALA A 216 14.68 -2.11 1.60
CA ALA A 216 14.90 -3.39 2.27
C ALA A 216 13.68 -3.81 3.09
N VAL A 217 13.18 -5.01 2.79
CA VAL A 217 12.21 -5.72 3.63
C VAL A 217 12.98 -6.45 4.73
N LEU A 218 12.77 -6.00 5.97
CA LEU A 218 13.40 -6.56 7.17
C LEU A 218 12.51 -7.68 7.71
N TRP A 219 12.81 -8.93 7.33
CA TRP A 219 11.96 -10.08 7.62
C TRP A 219 12.76 -11.33 8.02
N ALA A 220 12.07 -12.33 8.57
CA ALA A 220 12.57 -13.63 8.99
C ALA A 220 13.69 -13.59 10.04
N ALA A 221 13.30 -13.65 11.32
CA ALA A 221 14.23 -13.77 12.43
C ALA A 221 15.03 -15.10 12.36
N PRO A 222 16.29 -15.16 12.82
CA PRO A 222 17.00 -16.41 13.11
C PRO A 222 16.16 -17.36 13.99
N GLU A 223 16.34 -18.67 13.84
CA GLU A 223 15.50 -19.68 14.50
C GLU A 223 15.54 -19.55 16.03
N ARG A 224 16.70 -19.24 16.60
CA ARG A 224 16.91 -19.04 18.04
C ARG A 224 16.09 -17.91 18.65
N TYR A 225 15.70 -16.92 17.85
CA TYR A 225 14.91 -15.77 18.28
C TYR A 225 13.40 -15.97 18.06
N ARG A 226 12.99 -17.07 17.45
CA ARG A 226 11.57 -17.44 17.29
C ARG A 226 11.09 -18.19 18.52
N ASP A 227 9.78 -18.20 18.72
CA ASP A 227 9.18 -19.13 19.67
C ASP A 227 9.31 -20.57 19.11
N PRO A 228 9.85 -21.54 19.88
CA PRO A 228 9.93 -22.94 19.42
C PRO A 228 8.56 -23.55 19.06
N ALA A 229 7.49 -23.05 19.68
CA ALA A 229 6.11 -23.44 19.40
C ALA A 229 5.45 -22.59 18.30
N CYS A 230 6.16 -21.66 17.67
CA CYS A 230 5.64 -20.95 16.51
C CYS A 230 5.20 -21.98 15.47
N LEU A 231 4.00 -21.85 14.91
CA LEU A 231 3.41 -22.86 14.03
C LEU A 231 3.97 -22.76 12.60
N GLY A 232 4.17 -21.53 12.12
CA GLY A 232 4.40 -21.24 10.71
C GLY A 232 3.13 -21.47 9.89
N SER A 233 3.22 -21.13 8.60
CA SER A 233 2.09 -21.25 7.68
C SER A 233 2.41 -22.16 6.49
N PRO A 234 1.47 -23.03 6.05
CA PRO A 234 1.64 -23.79 4.82
C PRO A 234 1.77 -22.83 3.62
N PHE A 235 2.87 -22.93 2.90
CA PHE A 235 3.17 -22.11 1.74
C PHE A 235 3.94 -22.95 0.71
N GLY A 236 3.43 -23.10 -0.52
CA GLY A 236 4.11 -23.87 -1.56
C GLY A 236 4.35 -25.36 -1.24
N GLY A 237 3.57 -25.95 -0.33
CA GLY A 237 3.75 -27.34 0.11
C GLY A 237 4.80 -27.54 1.21
N VAL A 238 5.44 -26.48 1.69
CA VAL A 238 6.28 -26.47 2.90
C VAL A 238 5.61 -25.67 4.01
N THR A 239 6.09 -25.80 5.25
CA THR A 239 5.68 -24.92 6.35
C THR A 239 6.68 -23.78 6.46
N LEU A 240 6.26 -22.57 6.08
CA LEU A 240 7.07 -21.37 6.15
C LEU A 240 7.10 -20.86 7.59
N LYS A 241 8.27 -20.97 8.22
CA LYS A 241 8.53 -20.45 9.58
C LYS A 241 9.15 -19.05 9.57
N ASP A 242 9.44 -18.51 8.38
CA ASP A 242 10.05 -17.20 8.24
C ASP A 242 9.08 -16.05 8.63
N GLY A 243 7.78 -16.32 8.67
CA GLY A 243 6.79 -15.40 9.22
C GLY A 243 6.77 -15.33 10.75
N CYS A 244 7.46 -16.24 11.46
CA CYS A 244 7.54 -16.21 12.91
C CYS A 244 8.24 -14.94 13.39
N VAL A 245 7.50 -14.12 14.13
CA VAL A 245 8.04 -12.88 14.71
C VAL A 245 9.04 -13.22 15.84
N PRO A 246 9.97 -12.32 16.18
CA PRO A 246 10.87 -12.54 17.30
C PRO A 246 10.08 -12.73 18.61
N ARG A 247 10.55 -13.57 19.52
CA ARG A 247 10.02 -13.67 20.89
C ARG A 247 10.11 -12.31 21.58
N ASP A 248 9.31 -12.12 22.62
CA ASP A 248 9.28 -10.85 23.36
C ASP A 248 10.63 -10.54 24.03
N ASP A 249 11.36 -11.57 24.46
CA ASP A 249 12.71 -11.45 25.02
C ASP A 249 13.82 -11.25 23.97
N ALA A 250 13.49 -11.35 22.68
CA ALA A 250 14.41 -11.20 21.54
C ALA A 250 14.18 -9.90 20.75
N MET A 251 13.33 -8.99 21.25
CA MET A 251 13.04 -7.73 20.57
C MET A 251 14.23 -6.76 20.54
N ASP A 252 15.11 -6.83 21.54
CA ASP A 252 16.38 -6.09 21.55
C ASP A 252 17.33 -6.63 20.48
N ASP A 253 17.33 -7.94 20.22
CA ASP A 253 18.12 -8.53 19.13
C ASP A 253 17.63 -8.11 17.75
N PHE A 254 16.31 -7.95 17.57
CA PHE A 254 15.74 -7.37 16.36
C PHE A 254 16.21 -5.93 16.17
N GLU A 255 16.20 -5.11 17.22
CA GLU A 255 16.65 -3.72 17.17
C GLU A 255 18.14 -3.62 16.80
N ASP A 256 18.99 -4.49 17.32
CA ASP A 256 20.42 -4.58 16.97
C ASP A 256 20.63 -4.92 15.49
N TYR A 257 19.84 -5.85 14.96
CA TYR A 257 19.86 -6.16 13.53
C TYR A 257 19.49 -4.93 12.68
N VAL A 258 18.43 -4.20 13.05
CA VAL A 258 18.08 -2.96 12.34
C VAL A 258 19.18 -1.90 12.50
N ALA A 259 19.81 -1.80 13.67
CA ALA A 259 20.89 -0.85 13.92
C ALA A 259 22.11 -1.14 13.04
N PHE A 260 22.48 -2.41 12.84
CA PHE A 260 23.51 -2.81 11.89
C PHE A 260 23.19 -2.34 10.47
N VAL A 261 22.01 -2.71 9.97
CA VAL A 261 21.56 -2.41 8.61
C VAL A 261 21.53 -0.90 8.38
N ALA A 262 20.94 -0.14 9.31
CA ALA A 262 20.86 1.31 9.22
C ALA A 262 22.24 1.97 9.26
N ASN A 263 23.15 1.50 10.12
CA ASN A 263 24.48 2.08 10.25
C ASN A 263 25.34 1.82 9.00
N ARG A 264 25.44 0.54 8.60
CA ARG A 264 26.26 0.10 7.47
C ARG A 264 25.80 0.71 6.15
N TYR A 265 24.48 0.73 5.93
CA TYR A 265 23.88 1.25 4.71
C TYR A 265 23.32 2.67 4.89
N SER A 266 24.05 3.50 5.63
CA SER A 266 23.70 4.91 5.85
C SER A 266 24.06 5.83 4.67
N GLY A 267 24.73 5.31 3.64
CA GLY A 267 25.38 6.10 2.59
C GLY A 267 26.77 6.59 2.97
N ARG A 268 27.23 6.32 4.20
CA ARG A 268 28.60 6.57 4.66
C ARG A 268 29.45 5.32 4.46
N GLY A 269 30.76 5.48 4.24
CA GLY A 269 31.69 4.36 4.16
C GLY A 269 31.66 3.55 2.84
N GLY A 270 30.88 3.95 1.84
CA GLY A 270 30.94 3.37 0.48
C GLY A 270 30.13 2.10 0.25
N HIS A 271 29.36 1.62 1.23
CA HIS A 271 28.53 0.40 1.11
C HIS A 271 27.13 0.64 0.51
N GLY A 272 26.87 1.82 -0.06
CA GLY A 272 25.54 2.22 -0.55
C GLY A 272 24.61 2.74 0.55
N LYS A 273 23.34 2.97 0.18
CA LYS A 273 22.33 3.53 1.09
C LYS A 273 20.98 2.82 0.94
N ILE A 274 20.45 2.33 2.04
CA ILE A 274 19.04 1.95 2.13
C ILE A 274 18.26 3.21 2.51
N SER A 275 17.39 3.66 1.61
CA SER A 275 16.55 4.87 1.81
C SER A 275 15.11 4.51 2.18
N HIS A 276 14.73 3.24 2.01
CA HIS A 276 13.40 2.71 2.30
C HIS A 276 13.52 1.45 3.16
N VAL A 277 12.91 1.44 4.34
CA VAL A 277 12.94 0.29 5.26
C VAL A 277 11.52 -0.20 5.47
N ILE A 278 11.22 -1.42 5.06
CA ILE A 278 9.91 -2.05 5.21
C ILE A 278 10.00 -3.02 6.39
N VAL A 279 9.23 -2.74 7.43
CA VAL A 279 9.28 -3.50 8.69
C VAL A 279 8.36 -4.70 8.57
N TRP A 280 8.98 -5.88 8.48
CA TRP A 280 8.30 -7.16 8.27
C TRP A 280 7.52 -7.22 6.95
N ASN A 281 7.05 -8.42 6.58
CA ASN A 281 6.26 -8.61 5.37
C ASN A 281 4.78 -8.85 5.70
N GLU A 282 3.86 -8.17 5.01
CA GLU A 282 2.41 -8.40 5.02
C GLU A 282 1.81 -8.65 6.41
N ALA A 283 2.01 -7.69 7.31
CA ALA A 283 1.81 -7.92 8.74
C ALA A 283 0.35 -8.04 9.20
N ALA A 284 -0.62 -7.96 8.29
CA ALA A 284 -2.04 -8.19 8.59
C ALA A 284 -2.45 -9.67 8.50
N SER A 285 -1.55 -10.56 8.02
CA SER A 285 -1.79 -11.98 7.77
C SER A 285 -0.85 -12.88 8.58
N ALA A 286 -1.39 -13.92 9.21
CA ALA A 286 -0.63 -14.90 9.99
C ALA A 286 0.28 -15.79 9.12
N VAL A 287 0.14 -15.69 7.79
CA VAL A 287 1.04 -16.32 6.83
C VAL A 287 2.44 -15.72 6.91
N PHE A 288 2.50 -14.39 7.05
CA PHE A 288 3.76 -13.64 7.01
C PHE A 288 4.10 -13.00 8.37
N PHE A 289 3.14 -12.87 9.28
CA PHE A 289 3.29 -12.39 10.65
C PHE A 289 2.68 -13.39 11.64
N ASP A 290 3.45 -14.40 12.01
CA ASP A 290 3.06 -15.45 12.94
C ASP A 290 3.57 -15.11 14.35
N TYR A 291 2.65 -14.78 15.26
CA TYR A 291 2.93 -14.54 16.69
C TYR A 291 2.39 -15.66 17.59
N SER A 292 2.34 -16.89 17.06
CA SER A 292 2.05 -18.07 17.87
C SER A 292 3.22 -18.41 18.81
N PRO A 293 2.91 -19.03 19.97
CA PRO A 293 1.58 -19.44 20.45
C PRO A 293 0.79 -18.31 21.13
N ALA A 294 1.35 -17.11 21.28
CA ALA A 294 0.70 -15.99 21.99
C ALA A 294 -0.58 -15.49 21.29
N VAL A 295 -0.68 -15.70 19.98
CA VAL A 295 -1.83 -15.36 19.15
C VAL A 295 -2.21 -16.55 18.27
N ALA A 296 -3.50 -16.84 18.15
CA ALA A 296 -3.98 -17.89 17.26
C ALA A 296 -3.71 -17.54 15.78
N THR A 297 -3.15 -18.50 15.03
CA THR A 297 -2.82 -18.34 13.59
C THR A 297 -3.91 -18.83 12.67
N ARG A 298 -5.05 -19.27 13.21
CA ARG A 298 -6.17 -19.85 12.45
C ARG A 298 -7.49 -19.23 12.88
N GLY A 299 -8.38 -19.08 11.90
CA GLY A 299 -9.68 -18.48 12.12
C GLY A 299 -9.61 -16.98 12.42
N ARG A 300 -10.75 -16.41 12.83
CA ARG A 300 -10.83 -15.00 13.17
C ARG A 300 -10.19 -14.76 14.53
N PRO A 301 -9.17 -13.88 14.64
CA PRO A 301 -8.61 -13.50 15.93
C PRO A 301 -9.70 -12.92 16.84
N GLY A 302 -9.67 -13.32 18.11
CA GLY A 302 -10.46 -12.65 19.15
C GLY A 302 -9.88 -11.27 19.49
N PRO A 303 -10.62 -10.42 20.22
CA PRO A 303 -10.17 -9.06 20.54
C PRO A 303 -8.83 -8.99 21.29
N GLU A 304 -8.55 -9.94 22.19
CA GLU A 304 -7.28 -9.96 22.93
C GLU A 304 -6.09 -10.36 22.04
N ASP A 305 -6.29 -11.36 21.18
CA ASP A 305 -5.30 -11.83 20.21
C ASP A 305 -4.96 -10.74 19.21
N GLU A 306 -5.98 -10.03 18.74
CA GLU A 306 -5.81 -8.87 17.88
C GLU A 306 -5.05 -7.74 18.59
N ALA A 307 -5.36 -7.46 19.86
CA ALA A 307 -4.61 -6.46 20.64
C ALA A 307 -3.13 -6.84 20.82
N ARG A 308 -2.84 -8.12 21.09
CA ARG A 308 -1.47 -8.65 21.16
C ARG A 308 -0.74 -8.53 19.82
N TRP A 309 -1.41 -8.87 18.73
CA TRP A 309 -0.89 -8.74 17.37
C TRP A 309 -0.51 -7.29 17.04
N LEU A 310 -1.43 -6.35 17.25
CA LEU A 310 -1.21 -4.94 16.96
C LEU A 310 -0.09 -4.35 17.83
N ALA A 311 -0.05 -4.69 19.12
CA ALA A 311 1.02 -4.25 20.02
C ALA A 311 2.39 -4.78 19.57
N LYS A 312 2.48 -6.07 19.20
CA LYS A 312 3.73 -6.68 18.73
C LYS A 312 4.25 -6.03 17.46
N TYR A 313 3.37 -5.78 16.48
CA TYR A 313 3.79 -5.15 15.24
C TYR A 313 4.17 -3.68 15.45
N ALA A 314 3.43 -2.95 16.29
CA ALA A 314 3.80 -1.59 16.67
C ALA A 314 5.18 -1.53 17.36
N ASP A 315 5.53 -2.50 18.20
CA ASP A 315 6.85 -2.56 18.84
C ASP A 315 7.99 -2.78 17.83
N LEU A 316 7.80 -3.69 16.85
CA LEU A 316 8.75 -3.86 15.74
C LEU A 316 8.96 -2.56 14.98
N VAL A 317 7.88 -1.86 14.59
CA VAL A 317 7.96 -0.59 13.86
C VAL A 317 8.63 0.50 14.70
N ALA A 318 8.32 0.58 16.00
CA ALA A 318 8.90 1.57 16.90
C ALA A 318 10.41 1.37 17.10
N ARG A 319 10.85 0.13 17.32
CA ARG A 319 12.26 -0.23 17.49
C ARG A 319 13.06 -0.04 16.21
N ALA A 320 12.50 -0.46 15.08
CA ALA A 320 13.12 -0.22 13.77
C ALA A 320 13.29 1.28 13.50
N HIS A 321 12.27 2.09 13.78
CA HIS A 321 12.38 3.54 13.70
C HIS A 321 13.47 4.10 14.61
N ALA A 322 13.54 3.68 15.87
CA ALA A 322 14.54 4.15 16.82
C ALA A 322 15.96 3.82 16.35
N ALA A 323 16.21 2.59 15.90
CA ALA A 323 17.49 2.15 15.34
C ALA A 323 17.88 2.93 14.07
N VAL A 324 16.93 3.13 13.15
CA VAL A 324 17.14 3.91 11.91
C VAL A 324 17.48 5.36 12.24
N GLN A 325 16.69 6.04 13.08
CA GLN A 325 16.91 7.46 13.41
C GLN A 325 18.27 7.71 14.08
N ARG A 326 18.77 6.75 14.87
CA ARG A 326 20.10 6.84 15.48
C ARG A 326 21.23 6.71 14.45
N ASN A 327 21.03 5.87 13.43
CA ASN A 327 22.13 5.39 12.60
C ASN A 327 22.14 5.90 11.15
N SER A 328 21.00 6.36 10.62
CA SER A 328 20.85 6.79 9.23
C SER A 328 19.84 7.91 9.05
N ALA A 329 20.27 9.01 8.43
CA ALA A 329 19.40 10.15 8.14
C ALA A 329 18.71 10.02 6.77
N GLY A 330 17.50 10.55 6.67
CA GLY A 330 16.74 10.59 5.41
C GLY A 330 16.39 9.18 4.92
N VAL A 331 15.86 8.35 5.82
CA VAL A 331 15.31 7.02 5.55
C VAL A 331 13.82 7.05 5.81
N MET A 332 13.03 6.54 4.87
CA MET A 332 11.60 6.32 5.04
C MET A 332 11.34 4.93 5.61
N LEU A 333 10.59 4.85 6.70
CA LEU A 333 10.18 3.58 7.32
C LEU A 333 8.74 3.26 6.95
N TYR A 334 8.45 2.01 6.60
CA TYR A 334 7.14 1.55 6.14
C TYR A 334 6.63 0.40 6.99
N ALA A 335 5.36 0.48 7.37
CA ALA A 335 4.58 -0.67 7.80
C ALA A 335 4.05 -1.40 6.55
N SER A 336 4.29 -2.71 6.45
CA SER A 336 3.87 -3.54 5.32
C SER A 336 2.44 -4.06 5.50
N THR A 337 1.67 -4.00 4.42
CA THR A 337 0.28 -4.45 4.33
C THR A 337 0.10 -5.37 3.13
N ASP A 338 -0.76 -6.37 3.25
CA ASP A 338 -1.25 -7.12 2.10
C ASP A 338 -2.45 -6.42 1.43
N LEU A 339 -2.93 -6.98 0.32
CA LEU A 339 -4.02 -6.42 -0.50
C LEU A 339 -5.41 -6.35 0.17
N HIS A 340 -5.63 -7.00 1.31
CA HIS A 340 -6.94 -7.06 1.98
C HIS A 340 -7.11 -5.87 2.91
N TRP A 341 -7.77 -4.83 2.40
CA TRP A 341 -8.09 -3.64 3.19
C TRP A 341 -8.96 -3.97 4.39
N GLU A 342 -10.08 -4.64 4.15
CA GLU A 342 -10.97 -5.15 5.18
C GLU A 342 -10.59 -6.60 5.52
N GLN A 343 -10.97 -7.07 6.70
CA GLN A 343 -10.73 -8.45 7.09
C GLN A 343 -11.38 -9.41 6.05
N PRO A 344 -10.60 -10.32 5.44
CA PRO A 344 -11.14 -11.26 4.48
C PRO A 344 -12.13 -12.23 5.14
N ARG A 345 -12.99 -12.85 4.31
CA ARG A 345 -13.88 -13.90 4.80
C ARG A 345 -13.08 -15.16 5.07
N ILE A 346 -12.71 -15.36 6.33
CA ILE A 346 -11.97 -16.52 6.82
C ILE A 346 -12.84 -17.44 7.70
N GLY A 347 -12.72 -18.74 7.49
CA GLY A 347 -13.26 -19.82 8.30
C GLY A 347 -12.26 -20.31 9.35
N ALA A 348 -12.66 -21.25 10.20
CA ALA A 348 -11.87 -21.68 11.37
C ALA A 348 -10.51 -22.32 11.03
N ALA A 349 -10.35 -22.89 9.83
CA ALA A 349 -9.12 -23.52 9.38
C ALA A 349 -8.24 -22.60 8.51
N ASP A 350 -8.75 -21.44 8.10
CA ASP A 350 -8.00 -20.50 7.27
C ASP A 350 -6.95 -19.77 8.12
N PRO A 351 -5.82 -19.32 7.54
CA PRO A 351 -4.88 -18.46 8.23
C PRO A 351 -5.57 -17.22 8.82
N ALA A 352 -5.23 -16.90 10.06
CA ALA A 352 -5.74 -15.73 10.73
C ALA A 352 -5.32 -14.45 9.99
N HIS A 353 -6.23 -13.49 9.95
CA HIS A 353 -6.05 -12.23 9.22
C HIS A 353 -6.86 -11.14 9.90
N ILE A 354 -6.29 -9.96 10.10
CA ILE A 354 -6.97 -8.83 10.77
C ILE A 354 -7.42 -7.74 9.78
N GLY A 355 -6.79 -7.70 8.60
CA GLY A 355 -7.08 -6.73 7.54
C GLY A 355 -6.22 -5.48 7.69
N SER A 356 -5.77 -4.93 6.56
CA SER A 356 -4.80 -3.84 6.49
C SER A 356 -5.31 -2.54 7.11
N ARG A 357 -6.61 -2.25 7.00
CA ARG A 357 -7.24 -1.10 7.69
C ARG A 357 -7.10 -1.22 9.20
N ARG A 358 -7.37 -2.42 9.74
CA ARG A 358 -7.33 -2.67 11.19
C ARG A 358 -5.90 -2.59 11.71
N LEU A 359 -4.94 -3.15 10.97
CA LEU A 359 -3.51 -3.02 11.24
C LEU A 359 -3.09 -1.55 11.31
N ILE A 360 -3.44 -0.76 10.30
CA ILE A 360 -3.12 0.67 10.22
C ILE A 360 -3.78 1.46 11.36
N ASP A 361 -5.04 1.18 11.69
CA ASP A 361 -5.72 1.82 12.81
C ASP A 361 -5.03 1.52 14.15
N GLY A 362 -4.57 0.29 14.36
CA GLY A 362 -3.77 -0.09 15.52
C GLY A 362 -2.43 0.64 15.57
N LEU A 363 -1.72 0.76 14.44
CA LEU A 363 -0.47 1.54 14.38
C LEU A 363 -0.71 3.02 14.71
N TRP A 364 -1.80 3.62 14.24
CA TRP A 364 -2.19 4.98 14.65
C TRP A 364 -2.47 5.09 16.15
N GLN A 365 -3.05 4.07 16.77
CA GLN A 365 -3.29 4.05 18.22
C GLN A 365 -2.00 3.92 19.03
N HIS A 366 -1.09 3.02 18.62
CA HIS A 366 0.13 2.75 19.36
C HIS A 366 1.26 3.75 19.08
N LEU A 367 1.40 4.15 17.82
CA LEU A 367 2.50 5.00 17.35
C LEU A 367 2.02 6.42 17.07
N GLY A 368 0.80 6.59 16.58
CA GLY A 368 0.30 7.89 16.16
C GLY A 368 1.23 8.55 15.12
N ALA A 369 1.29 9.87 15.17
CA ALA A 369 2.24 10.64 14.37
C ALA A 369 3.63 10.74 15.01
N ARG A 370 3.88 10.14 16.20
CA ARG A 370 5.15 10.31 16.98
C ARG A 370 6.33 9.53 16.40
N VAL A 371 6.03 8.43 15.72
CA VAL A 371 6.99 7.64 14.95
C VAL A 371 6.85 8.07 13.50
N SER A 372 7.96 8.30 12.82
CA SER A 372 7.95 8.58 11.39
C SER A 372 7.81 7.26 10.63
N TRP A 373 6.59 6.93 10.23
CA TRP A 373 6.28 5.73 9.46
C TRP A 373 5.32 6.06 8.30
N SER A 374 5.33 5.22 7.29
CA SER A 374 4.54 5.26 6.07
C SER A 374 3.99 3.85 5.81
N VAL A 375 3.27 3.61 4.70
CA VAL A 375 2.71 2.28 4.40
C VAL A 375 3.31 1.73 3.10
N ALA A 376 3.81 0.50 3.19
CA ALA A 376 4.14 -0.34 2.05
C ALA A 376 2.90 -1.18 1.71
N VAL A 377 2.35 -0.97 0.52
CA VAL A 377 1.14 -1.63 0.03
C VAL A 377 1.49 -2.67 -1.02
N HIS A 378 0.75 -3.78 -1.05
CA HIS A 378 0.94 -4.86 -2.01
C HIS A 378 -0.25 -4.98 -2.97
N PRO A 379 -0.42 -4.05 -3.93
CA PRO A 379 -1.59 -3.96 -4.81
C PRO A 379 -1.62 -5.04 -5.91
N TYR A 380 -1.59 -6.32 -5.50
CA TYR A 380 -1.80 -7.47 -6.39
C TYR A 380 -3.18 -7.42 -7.05
N GLY A 381 -3.25 -7.73 -8.34
CA GLY A 381 -4.54 -7.85 -9.02
C GLY A 381 -4.50 -7.56 -10.51
N ASN A 382 -5.64 -7.78 -11.15
CA ASN A 382 -5.83 -7.45 -12.56
C ASN A 382 -6.46 -6.06 -12.67
N LEU A 383 -6.07 -5.30 -13.69
CA LEU A 383 -6.54 -3.92 -13.89
C LEU A 383 -7.70 -3.80 -14.89
N ASP A 384 -8.22 -4.93 -15.39
CA ASP A 384 -9.38 -4.98 -16.28
C ASP A 384 -10.68 -5.38 -15.58
N ARG A 385 -10.67 -5.45 -14.25
CA ARG A 385 -11.84 -5.69 -13.42
C ARG A 385 -11.79 -4.80 -12.20
N ALA A 386 -12.97 -4.46 -11.69
CA ALA A 386 -13.07 -3.76 -10.43
C ALA A 386 -12.36 -4.56 -9.31
N PRO A 387 -11.70 -3.88 -8.36
CA PRO A 387 -11.17 -4.52 -7.16
C PRO A 387 -12.25 -5.33 -6.45
N ALA A 388 -11.87 -6.46 -5.84
CA ALA A 388 -12.82 -7.23 -5.05
C ALA A 388 -13.29 -6.40 -3.83
N PRO A 389 -14.53 -6.60 -3.35
CA PRO A 389 -14.99 -5.90 -2.15
C PRO A 389 -14.05 -6.15 -0.97
N GLY A 390 -13.58 -5.07 -0.33
CA GLY A 390 -12.67 -5.15 0.81
C GLY A 390 -11.18 -5.32 0.45
N THR A 391 -10.80 -5.25 -0.83
CA THR A 391 -9.40 -5.29 -1.27
C THR A 391 -8.99 -4.00 -1.98
N TYR A 392 -7.68 -3.76 -2.09
CA TYR A 392 -7.15 -2.70 -2.93
C TYR A 392 -6.22 -3.24 -4.04
N THR A 393 -6.18 -2.52 -5.16
CA THR A 393 -5.22 -2.66 -6.26
C THR A 393 -4.76 -1.26 -6.67
N PHE A 394 -3.95 -1.12 -7.73
CA PHE A 394 -3.64 0.21 -8.30
C PHE A 394 -4.88 1.03 -8.69
N LEU A 395 -6.03 0.38 -8.95
CA LEU A 395 -7.25 1.08 -9.32
C LEU A 395 -7.87 1.88 -8.16
N ASN A 396 -7.57 1.54 -6.91
CA ASN A 396 -8.19 2.18 -5.73
C ASN A 396 -7.20 2.36 -4.57
N LEU A 397 -5.95 2.72 -4.88
CA LEU A 397 -4.96 3.08 -3.85
C LEU A 397 -5.34 4.34 -3.07
N ASP A 398 -6.21 5.19 -3.64
CA ASP A 398 -6.82 6.34 -2.96
C ASP A 398 -7.49 5.93 -1.65
N LEU A 399 -8.04 4.72 -1.54
CA LEU A 399 -8.59 4.17 -0.29
C LEU A 399 -7.60 4.23 0.89
N VAL A 400 -6.34 3.83 0.65
CA VAL A 400 -5.30 3.80 1.69
C VAL A 400 -4.83 5.22 1.99
N ILE A 401 -4.63 6.02 0.94
CA ILE A 401 -4.17 7.41 1.03
C ILE A 401 -5.19 8.23 1.82
N ASP A 402 -6.46 8.21 1.43
CA ASP A 402 -7.53 8.99 2.06
C ASP A 402 -7.70 8.60 3.53
N HIS A 403 -7.55 7.32 3.88
CA HIS A 403 -7.57 6.87 5.27
C HIS A 403 -6.44 7.50 6.09
N GLN A 404 -5.21 7.49 5.58
CA GLN A 404 -4.05 8.14 6.23
C GLN A 404 -4.24 9.66 6.34
N MET A 405 -4.72 10.30 5.27
CA MET A 405 -4.98 11.75 5.28
C MET A 405 -6.08 12.13 6.24
N ALA A 406 -7.12 11.32 6.39
CA ALA A 406 -8.18 11.56 7.36
C ALA A 406 -7.62 11.53 8.80
N LYS A 407 -6.69 10.61 9.10
CA LYS A 407 -6.02 10.55 10.41
C LYS A 407 -5.17 11.79 10.67
N LEU A 408 -4.37 12.22 9.69
CA LEU A 408 -3.57 13.44 9.80
C LEU A 408 -4.45 14.69 9.98
N ARG A 409 -5.52 14.83 9.20
CA ARG A 409 -6.48 15.94 9.33
C ARG A 409 -7.18 15.95 10.68
N ALA A 410 -7.55 14.79 11.21
CA ALA A 410 -8.14 14.68 12.55
C ALA A 410 -7.19 15.14 13.66
N LEU A 411 -5.88 15.08 13.43
CA LEU A 411 -4.84 15.61 14.33
C LEU A 411 -4.44 17.06 14.02
N GLY A 412 -5.05 17.70 13.01
CA GLY A 412 -4.68 19.05 12.57
C GLY A 412 -3.31 19.14 11.89
N LEU A 413 -2.80 18.03 11.34
CA LEU A 413 -1.49 17.95 10.71
C LEU A 413 -1.56 18.10 9.17
N PRO A 414 -0.55 18.73 8.53
CA PRO A 414 -0.44 18.80 7.08
C PRO A 414 -0.44 17.42 6.40
N THR A 415 -1.10 17.32 5.24
CA THR A 415 -1.24 16.08 4.47
C THR A 415 -0.30 15.96 3.27
N THR A 416 0.57 16.96 3.06
CA THR A 416 1.46 17.04 1.89
C THR A 416 2.91 17.33 2.26
N SER A 417 3.23 17.32 3.56
CA SER A 417 4.60 17.51 4.03
C SER A 417 5.26 16.16 4.28
N LEU A 418 6.53 16.04 3.88
CA LEU A 418 7.39 14.91 4.26
C LEU A 418 7.70 14.88 5.76
N ASP A 419 7.32 15.92 6.50
CA ASP A 419 7.27 15.93 7.96
C ASP A 419 6.23 14.94 8.52
N HIS A 420 5.24 14.55 7.70
CA HIS A 420 4.21 13.59 8.03
C HIS A 420 4.23 12.43 7.03
N PRO A 421 5.23 11.54 7.13
CA PRO A 421 5.46 10.45 6.17
C PRO A 421 4.27 9.48 6.02
N GLN A 422 3.34 9.47 6.98
CA GLN A 422 2.11 8.66 6.95
C GLN A 422 1.24 8.98 5.73
N ALA A 423 1.37 10.18 5.17
CA ALA A 423 0.71 10.62 3.95
C ALA A 423 1.16 9.86 2.69
N TYR A 424 2.37 9.28 2.71
CA TYR A 424 2.98 8.68 1.54
C TYR A 424 2.87 7.17 1.57
N LEU A 425 3.06 6.54 0.42
CA LEU A 425 3.06 5.10 0.23
C LEU A 425 4.21 4.65 -0.67
N ILE A 426 4.57 3.36 -0.60
CA ILE A 426 5.22 2.64 -1.69
C ILE A 426 4.41 1.40 -2.04
N ALA A 427 4.39 1.03 -3.31
CA ALA A 427 3.89 -0.27 -3.73
C ALA A 427 5.08 -1.24 -3.80
N SER A 428 5.49 -1.78 -2.65
CA SER A 428 6.69 -2.64 -2.54
C SER A 428 6.56 -3.92 -3.36
N GLU A 429 5.35 -4.48 -3.44
CA GLU A 429 5.11 -5.67 -4.22
C GLU A 429 3.89 -5.52 -5.13
N GLN A 430 4.05 -5.93 -6.39
CA GLN A 430 2.95 -6.22 -7.30
C GLN A 430 3.33 -7.40 -8.18
N GLY A 431 2.34 -8.03 -8.79
CA GLY A 431 2.54 -9.18 -9.67
C GLY A 431 1.26 -9.97 -9.82
N TRP A 432 1.39 -11.22 -10.29
CA TRP A 432 0.27 -12.14 -10.41
C TRP A 432 0.67 -13.51 -9.86
N PRO A 433 -0.13 -14.10 -8.96
CA PRO A 433 0.15 -15.42 -8.39
C PRO A 433 -0.01 -16.56 -9.42
N GLN A 434 -0.47 -16.23 -10.63
CA GLN A 434 -0.66 -17.15 -11.74
C GLN A 434 -0.49 -16.40 -13.07
N SER A 435 -0.10 -17.10 -14.13
CA SER A 435 0.02 -16.50 -15.46
C SER A 435 -1.33 -16.01 -15.96
N ILE A 436 -1.37 -14.76 -16.43
CA ILE A 436 -2.54 -14.17 -17.12
C ILE A 436 -2.25 -13.89 -18.61
N GLY A 437 -1.13 -14.43 -19.11
CA GLY A 437 -0.58 -14.16 -20.44
C GLY A 437 0.35 -12.95 -20.47
N ILE A 438 1.55 -13.12 -21.02
CA ILE A 438 2.64 -12.11 -20.98
C ILE A 438 2.25 -10.77 -21.63
N THR A 439 1.44 -10.78 -22.69
CA THR A 439 0.93 -9.55 -23.31
C THR A 439 -0.03 -8.79 -22.39
N ARG A 440 -0.87 -9.52 -21.63
CA ARG A 440 -1.79 -8.90 -20.66
C ARG A 440 -1.03 -8.37 -19.45
N GLN A 441 -0.02 -9.09 -18.96
CA GLN A 441 0.89 -8.60 -17.93
C GLN A 441 1.59 -7.31 -18.36
N ALA A 442 2.12 -7.27 -19.60
CA ALA A 442 2.73 -6.08 -20.17
C ALA A 442 1.77 -4.88 -20.22
N ARG A 443 0.52 -5.12 -20.62
CA ARG A 443 -0.54 -4.09 -20.62
C ARG A 443 -0.80 -3.54 -19.21
N PHE A 444 -0.96 -4.43 -18.22
CA PHE A 444 -1.21 -4.02 -16.84
C PHE A 444 -0.02 -3.33 -16.20
N LEU A 445 1.21 -3.70 -16.57
CA LEU A 445 2.40 -2.99 -16.14
C LEU A 445 2.39 -1.52 -16.59
N CYS A 446 2.06 -1.28 -17.86
CA CYS A 446 1.92 0.08 -18.39
C CYS A 446 0.81 0.88 -17.69
N GLN A 447 -0.33 0.23 -17.40
CA GLN A 447 -1.44 0.86 -16.68
C GLN A 447 -1.09 1.16 -15.22
N ALA A 448 -0.45 0.22 -14.51
CA ALA A 448 0.03 0.42 -13.15
C ALA A 448 1.01 1.59 -13.07
N HIS A 449 1.94 1.70 -14.04
CA HIS A 449 2.83 2.85 -14.16
C HIS A 449 2.06 4.17 -14.39
N ALA A 450 1.09 4.20 -15.30
CA ALA A 450 0.25 5.38 -15.49
C ALA A 450 -0.50 5.80 -14.21
N LEU A 451 -1.07 4.83 -13.48
CA LEU A 451 -1.75 5.06 -12.20
C LEU A 451 -0.79 5.55 -11.12
N ALA A 452 0.42 5.00 -11.06
CA ALA A 452 1.46 5.44 -10.14
C ALA A 452 1.85 6.91 -10.39
N LEU A 453 1.94 7.33 -11.66
CA LEU A 453 2.18 8.73 -12.00
C LEU A 453 1.00 9.64 -11.65
N GLN A 454 -0.24 9.15 -11.75
CA GLN A 454 -1.45 9.87 -11.33
C GLN A 454 -1.67 9.91 -9.81
N THR A 455 -0.82 9.23 -9.03
CA THR A 455 -0.93 9.13 -7.57
C THR A 455 0.23 9.86 -6.89
N PRO A 456 0.14 11.16 -6.58
CA PRO A 456 1.27 11.94 -6.06
C PRO A 456 1.90 11.37 -4.77
N MET A 457 1.08 10.77 -3.91
CA MET A 457 1.52 10.22 -2.63
C MET A 457 2.24 8.87 -2.74
N LEU A 458 2.17 8.21 -3.90
CA LEU A 458 2.94 6.99 -4.15
C LEU A 458 4.36 7.35 -4.56
N LEU A 459 5.35 7.00 -3.74
CA LEU A 459 6.76 7.36 -3.95
C LEU A 459 7.48 6.43 -4.93
N ALA A 460 7.15 5.15 -4.89
CA ALA A 460 7.72 4.12 -5.75
C ALA A 460 6.78 2.93 -5.90
N GLN A 461 7.05 2.11 -6.90
CA GLN A 461 6.46 0.79 -7.09
C GLN A 461 7.53 -0.21 -7.51
N ALA A 462 7.47 -1.44 -6.98
CA ALA A 462 8.35 -2.53 -7.36
C ALA A 462 7.56 -3.77 -7.80
N HIS A 463 8.00 -4.38 -8.90
CA HIS A 463 7.46 -5.67 -9.32
C HIS A 463 8.17 -6.79 -8.54
N ASN A 464 7.39 -7.63 -7.87
CA ASN A 464 7.91 -8.77 -7.13
C ASN A 464 8.45 -9.82 -8.12
N TYR A 465 9.61 -10.42 -7.86
CA TYR A 465 10.29 -11.33 -8.77
C TYR A 465 10.47 -10.76 -10.19
N PHE A 466 11.37 -9.79 -10.35
CA PHE A 466 11.57 -9.13 -11.64
C PHE A 466 11.91 -10.09 -12.79
N GLN A 467 12.77 -11.09 -12.58
CA GLN A 467 13.03 -12.16 -13.56
C GLN A 467 12.78 -13.52 -12.93
N SER A 468 12.08 -14.39 -13.65
CA SER A 468 11.90 -15.77 -13.22
C SER A 468 13.25 -16.48 -13.09
N VAL A 469 13.43 -17.18 -11.98
CA VAL A 469 14.57 -18.07 -11.73
C VAL A 469 14.25 -19.53 -12.08
N GLU A 470 13.01 -19.84 -12.51
CA GLU A 470 12.54 -21.19 -12.79
C GLU A 470 11.96 -21.35 -14.22
N PRO A 471 12.28 -22.45 -14.93
CA PRO A 471 11.92 -22.66 -16.35
C PRO A 471 10.44 -22.91 -16.65
N GLN A 472 9.66 -23.45 -15.71
CA GLN A 472 8.26 -23.81 -15.95
C GLN A 472 7.44 -23.88 -14.67
N GLU A 473 6.13 -23.68 -14.81
CA GLU A 473 5.11 -24.22 -13.91
C GLU A 473 5.39 -25.72 -13.76
N SER A 474 5.81 -26.19 -12.58
CA SER A 474 6.05 -27.62 -12.41
C SER A 474 4.76 -28.41 -12.72
N ALA A 475 4.91 -29.52 -13.43
CA ALA A 475 3.80 -30.45 -13.68
C ALA A 475 3.22 -30.88 -12.32
N GLY A 476 1.98 -30.46 -12.04
CA GLY A 476 1.35 -30.59 -10.72
C GLY A 476 0.93 -29.26 -10.08
N GLY A 477 1.14 -28.11 -10.73
CA GLY A 477 0.58 -26.82 -10.31
C GLY A 477 1.25 -26.19 -9.08
N ARG A 478 2.50 -26.58 -8.78
CA ARG A 478 3.27 -26.05 -7.64
C ARG A 478 4.56 -25.37 -8.11
N SER A 479 4.48 -24.13 -8.59
CA SER A 479 5.70 -23.32 -8.73
C SER A 479 6.09 -22.74 -7.39
N ASN A 480 7.40 -22.68 -7.11
CA ASN A 480 7.89 -21.79 -6.06
C ASN A 480 7.94 -20.39 -6.67
N GLN A 481 6.96 -19.54 -6.36
CA GLN A 481 6.92 -18.08 -6.58
C GLN A 481 7.42 -17.54 -7.95
N GLY A 482 8.71 -17.69 -8.27
CA GLY A 482 9.40 -17.16 -9.45
C GLY A 482 8.80 -17.48 -10.81
N ALA A 483 8.19 -18.66 -11.05
CA ALA A 483 7.62 -18.94 -12.39
C ALA A 483 6.33 -18.15 -12.69
N PHE A 484 5.56 -17.77 -11.65
CA PHE A 484 4.32 -17.02 -11.81
C PHE A 484 4.47 -15.52 -11.55
N TYR A 485 5.25 -15.15 -10.54
CA TYR A 485 5.54 -13.75 -10.23
C TYR A 485 6.58 -13.15 -11.18
N GLY A 486 7.41 -13.98 -11.82
CA GLY A 486 8.45 -13.59 -12.77
C GLY A 486 7.96 -12.71 -13.92
N LEU A 487 8.25 -11.41 -13.88
CA LEU A 487 7.87 -10.48 -14.95
C LEU A 487 8.62 -10.77 -16.26
N ILE A 488 9.94 -10.90 -16.16
CA ILE A 488 10.81 -11.30 -17.26
C ILE A 488 10.88 -12.82 -17.25
N PRO A 489 10.46 -13.50 -18.35
CA PRO A 489 10.38 -14.95 -18.37
C PRO A 489 11.77 -15.58 -18.25
N TYR A 490 11.84 -16.80 -17.74
CA TYR A 490 13.08 -17.56 -17.58
C TYR A 490 13.85 -17.75 -18.89
N ALA A 491 13.14 -17.81 -20.02
CA ALA A 491 13.75 -17.93 -21.34
C ALA A 491 14.58 -16.70 -21.74
N ALA A 492 14.40 -15.56 -21.07
CA ALA A 492 15.24 -14.38 -21.30
C ALA A 492 16.64 -14.60 -20.72
N PRO A 493 17.71 -14.20 -21.42
CA PRO A 493 19.06 -14.22 -20.88
C PRO A 493 19.17 -13.51 -19.53
N ILE A 494 19.99 -14.05 -18.62
CA ILE A 494 20.21 -13.48 -17.28
C ILE A 494 20.88 -12.10 -17.32
N ASP A 495 21.54 -11.75 -18.42
CA ASP A 495 22.14 -10.42 -18.63
C ASP A 495 21.15 -9.37 -19.17
N LEU A 496 19.91 -9.79 -19.47
CA LEU A 496 18.82 -8.98 -20.04
C LEU A 496 19.12 -8.38 -21.43
N SER A 497 20.13 -8.89 -22.14
CA SER A 497 20.56 -8.38 -23.45
C SER A 497 19.44 -8.32 -24.50
N THR A 498 18.52 -9.29 -24.47
CA THR A 498 17.38 -9.37 -25.40
C THR A 498 16.03 -9.03 -24.76
N VAL A 499 16.02 -8.36 -23.60
CA VAL A 499 14.80 -8.13 -22.81
C VAL A 499 13.66 -7.44 -23.59
N ALA A 500 14.00 -6.61 -24.58
CA ALA A 500 13.04 -5.92 -25.44
C ALA A 500 12.22 -6.85 -26.37
N GLN A 501 12.64 -8.11 -26.56
CA GLN A 501 11.91 -9.10 -27.35
C GLN A 501 10.69 -9.64 -26.60
N TYR A 502 10.66 -9.51 -25.27
CA TYR A 502 9.57 -9.97 -24.42
C TYR A 502 8.58 -8.82 -24.18
N PRO A 503 7.26 -9.03 -24.30
CA PRO A 503 6.27 -7.95 -24.13
C PRO A 503 6.40 -7.20 -22.80
N THR A 504 6.64 -7.91 -21.70
CA THR A 504 6.84 -7.31 -20.37
C THR A 504 8.15 -6.52 -20.27
N GLY A 505 9.22 -7.02 -20.88
CA GLY A 505 10.49 -6.30 -20.97
C GLY A 505 10.43 -5.04 -21.83
N ALA A 506 9.75 -5.10 -22.97
CA ALA A 506 9.47 -3.95 -23.82
C ALA A 506 8.58 -2.90 -23.12
N ALA A 507 7.56 -3.36 -22.39
CA ALA A 507 6.72 -2.49 -21.56
C ALA A 507 7.54 -1.78 -20.48
N TYR A 508 8.44 -2.49 -19.81
CA TYR A 508 9.31 -1.90 -18.79
C TYR A 508 10.24 -0.82 -19.34
N LEU A 509 10.90 -1.09 -20.48
CA LEU A 509 11.71 -0.10 -21.18
C LEU A 509 10.88 1.14 -21.56
N ALA A 510 9.62 0.95 -21.95
CA ALA A 510 8.71 2.05 -22.28
C ALA A 510 8.28 2.90 -21.07
N THR A 511 8.47 2.44 -19.84
CA THR A 511 8.22 3.24 -18.62
C THR A 511 9.37 4.18 -18.25
N ALA A 512 10.51 4.09 -18.95
CA ALA A 512 11.63 4.98 -18.72
C ALA A 512 11.23 6.45 -18.97
N PRO A 513 11.68 7.42 -18.15
CA PRO A 513 11.39 8.85 -18.38
C PRO A 513 11.84 9.39 -19.74
N THR A 514 12.79 8.71 -20.40
CA THR A 514 13.26 9.02 -21.75
C THR A 514 12.31 8.55 -22.84
N GLU A 515 11.42 7.61 -22.55
CA GLU A 515 10.46 7.02 -23.49
C GLU A 515 9.03 7.51 -23.20
N TRP A 516 8.62 7.48 -21.93
CA TRP A 516 7.26 7.80 -21.50
C TRP A 516 6.88 9.25 -21.82
N GLY A 517 5.84 9.42 -22.62
CA GLY A 517 5.35 10.72 -23.08
C GLY A 517 6.20 11.36 -24.18
N ARG A 518 7.26 10.70 -24.67
CA ARG A 518 8.20 11.24 -25.67
C ARG A 518 7.99 10.68 -27.06
N SER A 519 7.52 9.45 -27.16
CA SER A 519 7.29 8.74 -28.40
C SER A 519 6.00 7.93 -28.31
N SER A 520 5.34 7.72 -29.43
CA SER A 520 4.15 6.86 -29.49
C SER A 520 4.44 5.49 -30.09
N ALA A 521 5.68 5.28 -30.52
CA ALA A 521 6.15 3.99 -31.02
C ALA A 521 6.49 3.00 -29.89
N HIS A 522 6.58 3.44 -28.64
CA HIS A 522 6.99 2.57 -27.53
C HIS A 522 5.88 1.58 -27.13
N ALA A 523 6.27 0.50 -26.45
CA ALA A 523 5.39 -0.62 -26.14
C ALA A 523 4.14 -0.21 -25.34
N CYS A 524 4.27 0.63 -24.31
CA CYS A 524 3.10 1.04 -23.50
C CYS A 524 2.02 1.80 -24.27
N CYS A 525 2.41 2.66 -25.23
CA CYS A 525 1.46 3.38 -26.05
C CYS A 525 0.71 2.38 -26.96
N ARG A 526 1.44 1.50 -27.65
CA ARG A 526 0.84 0.52 -28.57
C ARG A 526 0.00 -0.57 -27.89
N LEU A 527 0.46 -1.06 -26.72
CA LEU A 527 -0.18 -2.19 -26.02
C LEU A 527 -1.34 -1.75 -25.12
N ALA A 528 -1.22 -0.58 -24.51
CA ALA A 528 -2.12 -0.14 -23.47
C ALA A 528 -2.75 1.23 -23.75
N GLY A 529 -2.33 1.96 -24.79
CA GLY A 529 -2.84 3.31 -25.06
C GLY A 529 -2.50 4.30 -23.94
N VAL A 530 -1.38 4.09 -23.23
CA VAL A 530 -0.91 4.96 -22.14
C VAL A 530 0.55 5.32 -22.33
N GLY A 531 0.94 6.47 -21.80
CA GLY A 531 2.31 6.98 -21.94
C GLY A 531 2.65 7.50 -23.33
N CYS A 532 1.70 7.54 -24.26
CA CYS A 532 1.91 8.08 -25.61
C CYS A 532 2.41 9.53 -25.58
N ARG A 533 3.09 9.94 -26.66
CA ARG A 533 3.44 11.35 -26.86
C ARG A 533 2.18 12.19 -26.92
N ILE A 534 2.16 13.27 -26.14
CA ILE A 534 1.07 14.25 -26.15
C ILE A 534 1.66 15.66 -26.28
N PRO A 535 0.93 16.62 -26.89
CA PRO A 535 1.41 18.00 -26.96
C PRO A 535 1.49 18.68 -25.59
N ASP A 536 2.42 19.61 -25.43
CA ASP A 536 2.58 20.37 -24.18
C ASP A 536 1.32 21.14 -23.81
N GLY A 537 1.04 21.23 -22.51
CA GLY A 537 -0.18 21.88 -21.99
C GLY A 537 -1.48 21.12 -22.27
N THR A 538 -1.36 19.85 -22.69
CA THR A 538 -2.49 18.93 -22.89
C THR A 538 -2.37 17.74 -21.95
N ALA A 539 -3.43 16.95 -21.86
CA ALA A 539 -3.40 15.72 -21.11
C ALA A 539 -4.43 14.70 -21.68
N PRO A 540 -4.22 13.39 -21.46
CA PRO A 540 -5.01 12.34 -22.10
C PRO A 540 -6.43 12.21 -21.51
N VAL A 541 -7.42 11.97 -22.36
CA VAL A 541 -8.74 11.52 -21.93
C VAL A 541 -8.86 10.05 -22.28
N TYR A 542 -9.08 9.22 -21.27
CA TYR A 542 -9.17 7.77 -21.41
C TYR A 542 -10.59 7.35 -21.75
N ARG A 543 -10.71 6.30 -22.58
CA ARG A 543 -11.98 5.63 -22.86
C ARG A 543 -12.08 4.33 -22.09
N SER A 544 -13.24 4.08 -21.52
CA SER A 544 -13.64 2.76 -21.01
C SER A 544 -15.06 2.43 -21.48
N HIS A 545 -15.40 1.16 -21.63
CA HIS A 545 -16.71 0.73 -22.08
C HIS A 545 -17.26 -0.45 -21.28
N ARG A 546 -18.60 -0.57 -21.24
CA ARG A 546 -19.29 -1.76 -20.73
C ARG A 546 -20.60 -1.93 -21.49
N GLY A 547 -20.74 -3.01 -22.24
CA GLY A 547 -21.82 -3.12 -23.22
C GLY A 547 -21.72 -1.98 -24.22
N GLY A 548 -22.79 -1.21 -24.42
CA GLY A 548 -22.72 0.00 -25.25
C GLY A 548 -22.55 1.31 -24.49
N THR A 549 -22.39 1.29 -23.16
CA THR A 549 -22.08 2.49 -22.37
C THR A 549 -20.59 2.80 -22.49
N VAL A 550 -20.25 4.06 -22.76
CA VAL A 550 -18.87 4.55 -22.85
C VAL A 550 -18.61 5.60 -21.76
N LEU A 551 -17.42 5.61 -21.19
CA LEU A 551 -16.94 6.61 -20.24
C LEU A 551 -15.68 7.25 -20.81
N TYR A 552 -15.64 8.58 -20.78
CA TYR A 552 -14.46 9.38 -21.06
C TYR A 552 -14.00 10.03 -19.76
N ALA A 553 -12.76 9.78 -19.32
CA ALA A 553 -12.28 10.19 -18.00
C ALA A 553 -10.83 10.69 -18.04
N ARG A 554 -10.50 11.60 -17.12
CA ARG A 554 -9.12 12.06 -16.89
C ARG A 554 -8.36 11.15 -15.93
N ASP A 555 -9.09 10.55 -15.00
CA ASP A 555 -8.59 9.47 -14.14
C ASP A 555 -8.66 8.15 -14.91
N LEU A 556 -7.52 7.47 -15.03
CA LEU A 556 -7.44 6.17 -15.71
C LEU A 556 -8.24 5.10 -14.96
N ALA A 557 -8.29 5.17 -13.63
CA ALA A 557 -8.92 4.16 -12.79
C ALA A 557 -10.45 4.23 -12.81
N GLU A 558 -11.04 5.37 -13.18
CA GLU A 558 -12.47 5.62 -13.01
C GLU A 558 -13.35 4.56 -13.71
N GLY A 559 -13.06 4.26 -14.97
CA GLY A 559 -13.78 3.23 -15.73
C GLY A 559 -13.60 1.82 -15.16
N PRO A 560 -12.35 1.33 -15.02
CA PRO A 560 -12.07 0.03 -14.42
C PRO A 560 -12.65 -0.16 -13.02
N ARG A 561 -12.65 0.87 -12.16
CA ARG A 561 -13.30 0.85 -10.84
C ARG A 561 -14.81 0.61 -10.94
N ALA A 562 -15.45 1.17 -11.96
CA ALA A 562 -16.86 0.93 -12.27
C ALA A 562 -17.13 -0.40 -13.00
N GLY A 563 -16.11 -1.25 -13.16
CA GLY A 563 -16.19 -2.52 -13.88
C GLY A 563 -16.31 -2.36 -15.40
N MET A 564 -15.83 -1.24 -15.95
CA MET A 564 -15.76 -1.00 -17.39
C MET A 564 -14.41 -1.47 -17.93
N ALA A 565 -14.40 -2.06 -19.13
CA ALA A 565 -13.19 -2.42 -19.84
C ALA A 565 -12.47 -1.15 -20.29
N PHE A 566 -11.17 -1.05 -20.00
CA PHE A 566 -10.34 0.07 -20.44
C PHE A 566 -9.95 -0.12 -21.91
N ASP A 567 -10.01 0.96 -22.71
CA ASP A 567 -9.65 0.93 -24.13
C ASP A 567 -8.30 1.59 -24.42
N GLY A 568 -7.89 2.57 -23.61
CA GLY A 568 -6.71 3.39 -23.87
C GLY A 568 -7.03 4.89 -23.88
N THR A 569 -6.07 5.68 -24.32
CA THR A 569 -6.27 7.12 -24.59
C THR A 569 -7.18 7.29 -25.81
N ALA A 570 -8.26 8.05 -25.65
CA ALA A 570 -9.21 8.35 -26.70
C ALA A 570 -8.78 9.58 -27.52
N PHE A 571 -8.37 10.63 -26.81
CA PHE A 571 -7.90 11.90 -27.37
C PHE A 571 -7.13 12.67 -26.29
N THR A 572 -6.51 13.79 -26.65
CA THR A 572 -5.88 14.71 -25.70
C THR A 572 -6.70 15.99 -25.59
N ILE A 573 -6.66 16.63 -24.42
CA ILE A 573 -7.43 17.86 -24.16
C ILE A 573 -6.53 18.92 -23.52
N PHE A 574 -6.77 20.20 -23.81
CA PHE A 574 -6.02 21.28 -23.16
C PHE A 574 -6.38 21.38 -21.69
N THR A 575 -5.39 21.54 -20.82
CA THR A 575 -5.60 21.57 -19.36
C THR A 575 -5.89 22.97 -18.82
N ALA A 576 -5.53 24.01 -19.58
CA ALA A 576 -5.68 25.41 -19.18
C ALA A 576 -6.66 26.18 -20.07
N ARG A 577 -7.33 27.18 -19.50
CA ARG A 577 -8.12 28.19 -20.22
C ARG A 577 -7.26 28.92 -21.25
N GLY A 578 -7.91 29.51 -22.24
CA GLY A 578 -7.29 30.38 -23.23
C GLY A 578 -8.38 31.08 -24.06
N ASP A 579 -8.00 32.14 -24.76
CA ASP A 579 -8.96 33.04 -25.43
C ASP A 579 -9.77 32.32 -26.53
N ASP A 580 -9.19 31.33 -27.19
CA ASP A 580 -9.84 30.46 -28.19
C ASP A 580 -10.18 29.08 -27.63
N ARG A 581 -10.37 28.94 -26.31
CA ARG A 581 -10.63 27.66 -25.67
C ARG A 581 -11.97 27.65 -24.94
N VAL A 582 -12.77 26.64 -25.23
CA VAL A 582 -14.07 26.44 -24.61
C VAL A 582 -14.02 25.25 -23.65
N PRO A 583 -14.67 25.36 -22.48
CA PRO A 583 -14.71 24.27 -21.51
C PRO A 583 -15.48 23.09 -22.07
N LEU A 584 -15.07 21.89 -21.69
CA LEU A 584 -15.76 20.65 -21.98
C LEU A 584 -16.09 19.93 -20.67
N TYR A 585 -17.35 19.54 -20.51
CA TYR A 585 -17.91 18.92 -19.31
C TYR A 585 -18.35 17.50 -19.64
N ARG A 586 -18.33 16.63 -18.63
CA ARG A 586 -18.91 15.29 -18.72
C ARG A 586 -20.31 15.28 -18.09
N CYS A 587 -21.24 14.75 -18.85
CA CYS A 587 -22.67 14.76 -18.57
C CYS A 587 -23.24 13.34 -18.68
N ARG A 588 -24.38 13.10 -18.03
CA ARG A 588 -25.14 11.85 -18.10
C ARG A 588 -26.61 12.13 -18.33
N THR A 589 -27.23 11.27 -19.12
CA THR A 589 -28.70 11.28 -19.29
C THR A 589 -29.38 10.52 -18.16
N GLU A 590 -30.72 10.49 -18.13
CA GLU A 590 -31.47 9.60 -17.23
C GLU A 590 -31.31 8.11 -17.61
N ALA A 591 -31.10 7.82 -18.89
CA ALA A 591 -30.56 6.54 -19.35
C ALA A 591 -29.08 6.43 -18.93
N PRO A 592 -28.50 5.24 -18.78
CA PRO A 592 -27.11 5.07 -18.31
C PRO A 592 -26.04 5.56 -19.31
N ASP A 593 -26.40 6.41 -20.26
CA ASP A 593 -25.53 6.99 -21.27
C ASP A 593 -24.81 8.26 -20.77
N ARG A 594 -23.55 8.39 -21.18
CA ARG A 594 -22.66 9.49 -20.80
C ARG A 594 -22.13 10.18 -22.03
N PHE A 595 -22.02 11.49 -21.96
CA PHE A 595 -21.63 12.31 -23.10
C PHE A 595 -20.80 13.52 -22.67
N LEU A 596 -20.18 14.18 -23.66
CA LEU A 596 -19.41 15.40 -23.46
C LEU A 596 -20.19 16.60 -23.99
N SER A 597 -20.20 17.70 -23.26
CA SER A 597 -20.89 18.94 -23.63
C SER A 597 -20.01 20.16 -23.38
N ARG A 598 -20.26 21.23 -24.15
CA ARG A 598 -19.69 22.56 -23.87
C ARG A 598 -20.51 23.35 -22.84
N ASP A 599 -21.73 22.91 -22.59
CA ASP A 599 -22.66 23.54 -21.68
C ASP A 599 -22.41 23.05 -20.25
N ALA A 600 -22.13 23.97 -19.34
CA ALA A 600 -21.93 23.67 -17.92
C ALA A 600 -23.21 23.13 -17.25
N SER A 601 -24.38 23.42 -17.83
CA SER A 601 -25.67 22.87 -17.43
C SER A 601 -26.02 21.55 -18.13
N CYS A 602 -25.05 20.96 -18.84
CA CYS A 602 -25.18 19.65 -19.48
C CYS A 602 -26.37 19.55 -20.44
N GLU A 603 -26.72 20.62 -21.15
CA GLU A 603 -27.87 20.65 -22.07
C GLU A 603 -29.19 20.27 -21.36
N GLY A 604 -29.32 20.67 -20.09
CA GLY A 604 -30.46 20.34 -19.24
C GLY A 604 -30.41 18.93 -18.63
N GLN A 605 -29.35 18.16 -18.86
CA GLN A 605 -29.12 16.84 -18.26
C GLN A 605 -28.32 16.92 -16.96
N ALA A 606 -28.08 15.78 -16.32
CA ALA A 606 -27.29 15.73 -15.09
C ALA A 606 -25.78 15.82 -15.38
N ALA A 607 -25.06 16.53 -14.52
CA ALA A 607 -23.61 16.44 -14.48
C ALA A 607 -23.15 15.02 -14.08
N ASP A 608 -22.05 14.58 -14.67
CA ASP A 608 -21.41 13.29 -14.38
C ASP A 608 -19.92 13.52 -14.09
N GLY A 609 -19.63 14.12 -12.94
CA GLY A 609 -18.33 14.70 -12.64
C GLY A 609 -18.32 16.20 -12.94
N GLY A 610 -17.25 16.70 -13.54
CA GLY A 610 -17.07 18.13 -13.79
C GLY A 610 -16.41 18.45 -15.12
N LEU A 611 -15.73 19.60 -15.16
CA LEU A 611 -14.90 20.02 -16.26
C LEU A 611 -13.83 18.95 -16.55
N ILE A 612 -13.81 18.42 -17.77
CA ILE A 612 -12.81 17.46 -18.22
C ILE A 612 -11.56 18.14 -18.77
N GLY A 613 -11.71 19.37 -19.30
CA GLY A 613 -10.65 20.20 -19.85
C GLY A 613 -11.20 21.21 -20.85
N TYR A 614 -10.37 21.63 -21.80
CA TYR A 614 -10.72 22.63 -22.80
C TYR A 614 -10.43 22.14 -24.24
N VAL A 615 -11.29 22.53 -25.17
CA VAL A 615 -11.10 22.32 -26.61
C VAL A 615 -10.97 23.68 -27.31
N SER A 616 -10.25 23.75 -28.42
CA SER A 616 -10.16 24.96 -29.23
C SER A 616 -11.51 25.24 -29.90
N ALA A 617 -11.98 26.48 -29.91
CA ALA A 617 -13.20 26.83 -30.64
C ALA A 617 -12.97 26.91 -32.15
N SER A 618 -11.73 27.20 -32.56
CA SER A 618 -11.36 27.36 -33.97
C SER A 618 -10.48 26.22 -34.49
N ALA A 619 -10.65 25.90 -35.78
CA ALA A 619 -9.76 24.99 -36.50
C ALA A 619 -8.39 25.64 -36.71
N ARG A 620 -7.32 24.90 -36.44
CA ARG A 620 -5.93 25.34 -36.66
C ARG A 620 -5.06 24.16 -37.10
N PRO A 621 -3.93 24.40 -37.80
CA PRO A 621 -2.97 23.35 -38.10
C PRO A 621 -2.57 22.57 -36.84
N GLY A 622 -2.54 21.23 -36.94
CA GLY A 622 -2.24 20.34 -35.81
C GLY A 622 -3.42 20.00 -34.90
N LEU A 623 -4.61 20.57 -35.14
CA LEU A 623 -5.83 20.21 -34.43
C LEU A 623 -6.80 19.42 -35.33
N VAL A 624 -7.57 18.53 -34.71
CA VAL A 624 -8.64 17.75 -35.34
C VAL A 624 -9.97 18.01 -34.64
N PRO A 625 -11.10 18.03 -35.37
CA PRO A 625 -12.40 18.24 -34.74
C PRO A 625 -12.75 17.07 -33.82
N LEU A 626 -13.15 17.39 -32.60
CA LEU A 626 -13.75 16.45 -31.66
C LEU A 626 -15.26 16.48 -31.87
N ARG A 627 -15.82 15.36 -32.33
CA ARG A 627 -17.25 15.28 -32.63
C ARG A 627 -17.98 14.38 -31.64
N ARG A 628 -19.24 14.72 -31.41
CA ARG A 628 -20.19 13.89 -30.67
C ARG A 628 -21.30 13.47 -31.61
N GLY A 629 -21.42 12.18 -31.86
CA GLY A 629 -22.60 11.58 -32.49
C GLY A 629 -23.55 11.01 -31.44
N ALA A 630 -24.82 10.89 -31.81
CA ALA A 630 -25.80 10.09 -31.08
C ALA A 630 -26.31 8.99 -32.02
N ASP A 631 -26.24 7.73 -31.56
CA ASP A 631 -26.89 6.62 -32.23
C ASP A 631 -28.40 6.81 -32.16
N ILE A 632 -29.05 6.97 -33.31
CA ILE A 632 -30.50 7.26 -33.40
C ILE A 632 -31.34 6.08 -32.89
N ALA A 633 -30.85 4.84 -33.02
CA ALA A 633 -31.57 3.65 -32.58
C ALA A 633 -31.43 3.41 -31.08
N THR A 634 -30.29 3.75 -30.48
CA THR A 634 -30.01 3.47 -29.06
C THR A 634 -30.01 4.71 -28.16
N GLY A 635 -30.05 5.92 -28.73
CA GLY A 635 -29.91 7.19 -28.03
C GLY A 635 -28.52 7.43 -27.42
N ARG A 636 -27.53 6.57 -27.74
CA ARG A 636 -26.22 6.57 -27.09
C ARG A 636 -25.24 7.53 -27.75
N HIS A 637 -24.54 8.30 -26.93
CA HIS A 637 -23.53 9.22 -27.41
C HIS A 637 -22.18 8.53 -27.60
N ARG A 638 -21.48 8.92 -28.68
CA ARG A 638 -20.11 8.51 -28.93
C ARG A 638 -19.27 9.71 -29.34
N ILE A 639 -18.03 9.74 -28.86
CA ILE A 639 -17.04 10.71 -29.29
C ILE A 639 -16.20 10.06 -30.38
N SER A 640 -16.02 10.79 -31.48
CA SER A 640 -15.23 10.37 -32.62
C SER A 640 -14.21 11.45 -33.00
N LEU A 641 -13.03 10.99 -33.40
CA LEU A 641 -12.08 11.76 -34.16
C LEU A 641 -12.26 11.46 -35.65
N PRO A 642 -11.77 12.31 -36.58
CA PRO A 642 -11.93 12.09 -38.01
C PRO A 642 -11.42 10.73 -38.51
N ALA A 643 -10.36 10.20 -37.89
CA ALA A 643 -9.77 8.90 -38.25
C ALA A 643 -10.63 7.70 -37.84
N ASP A 644 -11.55 7.87 -36.88
CA ASP A 644 -12.45 6.79 -36.41
C ASP A 644 -13.64 6.56 -37.36
N LEU A 645 -13.80 7.42 -38.38
CA LEU A 645 -14.95 7.45 -39.26
C LEU A 645 -14.74 6.56 -40.48
N GLY A 646 -14.75 5.24 -40.26
CA GLY A 646 -14.99 4.25 -41.29
C GLY A 646 -16.41 4.37 -41.87
N GLY A 647 -16.68 5.41 -42.64
CA GLY A 647 -17.77 5.50 -43.62
C GLY A 647 -19.24 5.60 -43.17
N ALA A 648 -19.63 5.35 -41.91
CA ALA A 648 -21.06 5.10 -41.60
C ALA A 648 -21.84 6.11 -40.72
N ASP A 649 -21.21 7.01 -39.94
CA ASP A 649 -21.94 7.74 -38.87
C ASP A 649 -22.03 9.27 -39.05
N ALA A 650 -22.25 9.77 -40.28
CA ALA A 650 -22.22 11.21 -40.56
C ALA A 650 -23.52 11.99 -40.19
N ASN A 651 -24.64 11.31 -39.98
CA ASN A 651 -25.93 11.98 -39.74
C ASN A 651 -26.09 12.35 -38.25
N GLY A 652 -26.15 13.65 -37.93
CA GLY A 652 -26.48 14.16 -36.59
C GLY A 652 -25.30 14.40 -35.64
N GLN A 653 -24.05 14.39 -36.13
CA GLN A 653 -22.88 14.73 -35.30
C GLN A 653 -22.77 16.24 -35.04
N ILE A 654 -22.47 16.62 -33.80
CA ILE A 654 -22.10 17.99 -33.44
C ILE A 654 -20.59 18.11 -33.20
N THR A 655 -19.99 19.21 -33.63
CA THR A 655 -18.59 19.52 -33.32
C THR A 655 -18.52 20.18 -31.95
N LEU A 656 -17.85 19.51 -31.01
CA LEU A 656 -17.63 20.04 -29.66
C LEU A 656 -16.48 21.06 -29.65
N GLY A 657 -15.55 20.97 -30.60
CA GLY A 657 -14.41 21.87 -30.76
C GLY A 657 -13.27 21.14 -31.46
N TYR A 658 -12.04 21.63 -31.29
CA TYR A 658 -10.85 21.04 -31.89
C TYR A 658 -9.84 20.67 -30.80
N VAL A 659 -9.35 19.43 -30.86
CA VAL A 659 -8.32 18.88 -29.98
C VAL A 659 -7.03 18.66 -30.75
N PRO A 660 -5.87 18.60 -30.09
CA PRO A 660 -4.65 18.21 -30.78
C PRO A 660 -4.80 16.86 -31.47
N ALA A 661 -4.24 16.74 -32.68
CA ALA A 661 -4.22 15.48 -33.41
C ALA A 661 -3.57 14.39 -32.55
N PRO A 662 -4.21 13.20 -32.42
CA PRO A 662 -3.57 12.10 -31.73
C PRO A 662 -2.32 11.68 -32.50
N ASP A 663 -1.26 11.45 -31.75
CA ASP A 663 -0.05 10.80 -32.21
C ASP A 663 0.03 9.53 -31.39
N PHE A 664 -0.85 8.55 -31.61
CA PHE A 664 -0.83 7.25 -30.92
C PHE A 664 -1.56 6.16 -31.69
#